data_AF-K0DVA3-F1
#
_entry.id   AF-K0DVA3-F1
#
_cell.length_a   1.000
_cell.length_b   1.000
_cell.length_c   1.000
_cell.angle_alpha   90.00
_cell.angle_beta   90.00
_cell.angle_gamma   90.00
#
_symmetry.space_group_name_H-M   'P 1'
#
loop_
_entity.id
_entity.type
_entity.pdbx_description
1 polymer ?
#
loop_
_entity_poly.entity_id
_entity_poly.type
_entity_poly.pdbx_seq_one_letter_code
_entity_poly.pdbx_strand_id
1 'polypeptide(L)'
;MKKLRCHSQVARSASRLFTAFMLLVLAFGANADDCFSLYAKSGATPGSPTCKLDVTSNTPGGMGNYACINDLALIDQWCNATDAPSDDTCPVADPVFPGSGVVTTTENDFISGDDVPVTFTRTYRSAVSLKSTSAIGAMWFHNWQRQLNVTAAGSSGTITAYRANGESLTFSLANGIWRTKSFSGLTLDSSGSGWTVKDLVTETTESYSAQGVLLAESTKTGFVRTLSYDGSGRLTAISSHGPASKAAYDLTLRLEYDEKGRIARLVDPMGRFTLYQYDVNGNLTSITWPDATVRQYVYGDSRFKNALTGVIDETGSRTATWIYDSQGRATAASHPDTTKNAQFSYGSGTTIVTDNSGSRTLSFSTLAGKIRPTGSSGSISSGLTWDASGGLLSTITPTRNAVYAYDAVGRPVRATVRTSSGVFVTSVEYADATSLYPASVALPGKLMSFVYDASGNITGYSERVTDDPTGEAGFNATWNGQQQRTVGARYDQFNRLVEAITYVNNVKTADWSYFYDFTGNLNTAQNLVSGWLFGNQDRDASHRVTWQTGNYRETHIAYDSRGRVARFMYDEQPIITVGRGHRLLTVNYGYSANGTLTSRNATLATDGGAAVAIGSDDTDEWLDNYQAGLDPVGPPPGLLGWGRSLASDGTATISALCSQCGFIQAFPAWSLLLHDLYINAQTGKPVADSPVELQVAAQNQLPFPVLTPNLSQRSTLYAKLFATDTVQASGFVKCKDDSDCNAVRTACREKCSITALPTGDFGIKFWNCVNDCAELRGCPRI
;
A
#
# COMPACT_ATOMS: atom_id res chain seq x y z
N MET A 1 -15.54 59.08 3.12
CA MET A 1 -15.01 58.09 4.09
C MET A 1 -16.03 57.56 5.12
N LYS A 2 -17.28 57.21 4.74
CA LYS A 2 -18.25 56.58 5.67
C LYS A 2 -18.54 55.09 5.42
N LYS A 3 -18.32 54.56 4.19
CA LYS A 3 -18.57 53.13 3.89
C LYS A 3 -17.53 52.15 4.46
N LEU A 4 -16.26 52.55 4.67
CA LEU A 4 -15.22 51.64 5.20
C LEU A 4 -15.31 51.34 6.71
N ARG A 5 -16.11 52.07 7.51
CA ARG A 5 -16.24 51.80 8.96
C ARG A 5 -17.29 50.74 9.33
N CYS A 6 -18.21 50.39 8.43
CA CYS A 6 -19.20 49.34 8.72
C CYS A 6 -18.60 47.92 8.65
N HIS A 7 -17.76 47.62 7.66
CA HIS A 7 -17.19 46.27 7.53
C HIS A 7 -16.22 45.90 8.67
N SER A 8 -15.50 46.86 9.25
CA SER A 8 -14.57 46.57 10.36
C SER A 8 -15.26 46.29 11.70
N GLN A 9 -16.50 46.76 11.91
CA GLN A 9 -17.29 46.38 13.08
C GLN A 9 -17.97 45.03 12.91
N VAL A 10 -18.53 44.72 11.73
CA VAL A 10 -19.13 43.40 11.45
C VAL A 10 -18.09 42.29 11.58
N ALA A 11 -16.88 42.48 11.03
CA ALA A 11 -15.79 41.50 11.17
C ALA A 11 -15.35 41.29 12.63
N ARG A 12 -15.25 42.36 13.44
CA ARG A 12 -14.87 42.25 14.87
C ARG A 12 -15.96 41.61 15.73
N SER A 13 -17.23 41.84 15.43
CA SER A 13 -18.34 41.16 16.09
C SER A 13 -18.42 39.69 15.68
N ALA A 14 -18.19 39.37 14.40
CA ALA A 14 -18.11 38.00 13.91
C ALA A 14 -16.97 37.22 14.58
N SER A 15 -15.74 37.75 14.64
CA SER A 15 -14.65 37.10 15.37
C SER A 15 -14.97 36.90 16.86
N ARG A 16 -15.58 37.88 17.54
CA ARG A 16 -15.97 37.71 18.95
C ARG A 16 -17.07 36.66 19.15
N LEU A 17 -18.03 36.57 18.24
CA LEU A 17 -19.03 35.49 18.23
C LEU A 17 -18.39 34.13 17.90
N PHE A 18 -17.40 34.06 17.02
CA PHE A 18 -16.68 32.83 16.68
C PHE A 18 -15.78 32.35 17.83
N THR A 19 -15.10 33.27 18.53
CA THR A 19 -14.33 32.94 19.75
C THR A 19 -15.25 32.57 20.92
N ALA A 20 -16.41 33.24 21.08
CA ALA A 20 -17.41 32.86 22.07
C ALA A 20 -18.08 31.52 21.74
N PHE A 21 -18.29 31.21 20.45
CA PHE A 21 -18.80 29.92 19.99
C PHE A 21 -17.76 28.80 20.20
N MET A 22 -16.48 29.04 19.88
CA MET A 22 -15.36 28.14 20.24
C MET A 22 -15.31 27.89 21.76
N LEU A 23 -15.44 28.93 22.59
CA LEU A 23 -15.48 28.79 24.05
C LEU A 23 -16.77 28.11 24.56
N LEU A 24 -17.91 28.26 23.87
CA LEU A 24 -19.13 27.50 24.18
C LEU A 24 -18.99 26.02 23.79
N VAL A 25 -18.39 25.71 22.64
CA VAL A 25 -18.10 24.33 22.20
C VAL A 25 -17.12 23.66 23.18
N LEU A 26 -16.15 24.40 23.72
CA LEU A 26 -15.27 23.94 24.80
C LEU A 26 -16.00 23.76 26.16
N ALA A 27 -17.11 24.46 26.40
CA ALA A 27 -17.85 24.42 27.68
C ALA A 27 -19.05 23.46 27.69
N PHE A 28 -19.64 23.17 26.53
CA PHE A 28 -20.74 22.21 26.36
C PHE A 28 -20.28 20.86 25.79
N GLY A 29 -18.98 20.66 25.62
CA GLY A 29 -18.34 19.37 25.30
C GLY A 29 -18.44 18.31 26.41
N ALA A 30 -19.47 18.36 27.25
CA ALA A 30 -19.87 17.27 28.14
C ALA A 30 -20.57 16.17 27.33
N ASN A 31 -19.86 15.62 26.35
CA ASN A 31 -20.22 14.36 25.73
C ASN A 31 -20.20 13.26 26.81
N ALA A 32 -21.03 12.22 26.64
CA ALA A 32 -20.77 10.97 27.34
C ALA A 32 -19.37 10.52 26.92
N ASP A 33 -18.42 10.47 27.86
CA ASP A 33 -17.07 9.99 27.56
C ASP A 33 -17.17 8.57 26.97
N ASP A 34 -16.39 8.26 25.94
CA ASP A 34 -16.23 6.88 25.46
C ASP A 34 -15.89 5.97 26.65
N CYS A 35 -16.67 4.91 26.84
CA CYS A 35 -16.55 4.01 27.97
C CYS A 35 -15.13 3.43 28.09
N PHE A 36 -14.45 3.13 26.98
CA PHE A 36 -13.08 2.62 27.05
C PHE A 36 -12.07 3.70 27.48
N SER A 37 -12.34 4.97 27.17
CA SER A 37 -11.57 6.10 27.70
C SER A 37 -11.80 6.30 29.21
N LEU A 38 -13.02 6.06 29.71
CA LEU A 38 -13.36 6.07 31.14
C LEU A 38 -12.70 4.93 31.90
N TYR A 39 -12.73 3.72 31.35
CA TYR A 39 -12.10 2.54 31.93
C TYR A 39 -10.58 2.71 32.03
N ALA A 40 -9.95 3.33 31.02
CA ALA A 40 -8.53 3.72 31.10
C ALA A 40 -8.28 4.80 32.18
N LYS A 41 -9.18 5.77 32.36
CA LYS A 41 -9.10 6.78 33.45
C LYS A 41 -9.30 6.16 34.85
N SER A 42 -9.93 4.99 34.96
CA SER A 42 -10.17 4.30 36.22
C SER A 42 -8.91 3.63 36.81
N GLY A 43 -7.80 3.62 36.06
CA GLY A 43 -6.54 2.98 36.45
C GLY A 43 -6.56 1.46 36.38
N ALA A 44 -7.66 0.88 35.90
CA ALA A 44 -7.77 -0.54 35.64
C ALA A 44 -6.76 -0.98 34.58
N THR A 45 -6.34 -2.25 34.61
CA THR A 45 -5.43 -2.84 33.61
C THR A 45 -6.11 -4.03 32.92
N PRO A 46 -6.33 -3.99 31.59
CA PRO A 46 -6.84 -5.13 30.82
C PRO A 46 -6.02 -6.40 31.03
N GLY A 47 -6.72 -7.54 31.17
CA GLY A 47 -6.14 -8.83 31.55
C GLY A 47 -5.80 -8.99 33.04
N SER A 48 -5.94 -7.96 33.89
CA SER A 48 -5.70 -8.12 35.33
C SER A 48 -6.88 -8.81 36.07
N PRO A 49 -6.63 -9.55 37.16
CA PRO A 49 -7.71 -10.10 37.99
C PRO A 49 -8.60 -9.05 38.65
N THR A 50 -8.10 -7.83 38.85
CA THR A 50 -8.83 -6.71 39.46
C THR A 50 -9.58 -5.86 38.42
N CYS A 51 -9.33 -6.07 37.13
CA CYS A 51 -9.75 -5.20 36.03
C CYS A 51 -11.22 -4.76 36.10
N LYS A 52 -12.17 -5.70 36.25
CA LYS A 52 -13.61 -5.36 36.33
C LYS A 52 -13.93 -4.54 37.58
N LEU A 53 -13.28 -4.83 38.71
CA LEU A 53 -13.44 -4.12 39.98
C LEU A 53 -12.92 -2.69 39.87
N ASP A 54 -11.74 -2.52 39.28
CA ASP A 54 -11.10 -1.22 39.06
C ASP A 54 -11.92 -0.35 38.09
N VAL A 55 -12.55 -0.95 37.07
CA VAL A 55 -13.49 -0.23 36.18
C VAL A 55 -14.75 0.19 36.93
N THR A 56 -15.42 -0.75 37.59
CA THR A 56 -16.70 -0.47 38.28
C THR A 56 -16.56 0.47 39.47
N SER A 57 -15.40 0.50 40.13
CA SER A 57 -15.16 1.29 41.35
C SER A 57 -14.55 2.67 41.07
N ASN A 58 -13.62 2.79 40.11
CA ASN A 58 -12.82 4.00 39.94
C ASN A 58 -13.21 4.85 38.72
N THR A 59 -14.18 4.40 37.91
CA THR A 59 -14.67 5.19 36.77
C THR A 59 -15.38 6.47 37.27
N PRO A 60 -14.99 7.68 36.82
CA PRO A 60 -15.58 8.93 37.29
C PRO A 60 -17.10 9.00 37.11
N GLY A 61 -17.82 8.98 38.24
CA GLY A 61 -19.29 8.92 38.28
C GLY A 61 -19.97 10.26 37.98
N GLY A 62 -20.91 10.24 37.03
CA GLY A 62 -21.79 11.35 36.67
C GLY A 62 -22.88 10.91 35.70
N MET A 63 -23.93 11.70 35.50
CA MET A 63 -25.08 11.30 34.66
C MET A 63 -24.70 10.97 33.20
N GLY A 64 -23.67 11.60 32.65
CA GLY A 64 -23.17 11.28 31.30
C GLY A 64 -22.42 9.94 31.19
N ASN A 65 -21.92 9.41 32.31
CA ASN A 65 -21.02 8.24 32.35
C ASN A 65 -21.69 6.99 32.93
N TYR A 66 -22.95 7.11 33.37
CA TYR A 66 -23.68 6.04 34.07
C TYR A 66 -23.91 4.80 33.20
N ALA A 67 -24.00 4.95 31.88
CA ALA A 67 -24.06 3.83 30.95
C ALA A 67 -22.78 2.96 31.02
N CYS A 68 -21.61 3.60 31.02
CA CYS A 68 -20.32 2.90 30.99
C CYS A 68 -20.04 2.07 32.25
N ILE A 69 -20.43 2.56 33.44
CA ILE A 69 -20.22 1.84 34.71
C ILE A 69 -21.09 0.58 34.79
N ASN A 70 -22.21 0.54 34.06
CA ASN A 70 -23.17 -0.56 34.10
C ASN A 70 -23.18 -1.44 32.82
N ASP A 71 -22.44 -1.07 31.76
CA ASP A 71 -22.30 -1.89 30.56
C ASP A 71 -21.28 -3.01 30.79
N LEU A 72 -21.74 -4.08 31.45
CA LEU A 72 -20.94 -5.27 31.73
C LEU A 72 -20.36 -5.91 30.45
N ALA A 73 -20.96 -5.72 29.27
CA ALA A 73 -20.43 -6.28 28.03
C ALA A 73 -19.21 -5.49 27.55
N LEU A 74 -19.25 -4.15 27.62
CA LEU A 74 -18.09 -3.29 27.34
C LEU A 74 -16.98 -3.47 28.38
N ILE A 75 -17.33 -3.59 29.67
CA ILE A 75 -16.35 -3.87 30.74
C ILE A 75 -15.67 -5.22 30.49
N ASP A 76 -16.42 -6.26 30.14
CA ASP A 76 -15.87 -7.58 29.84
C ASP A 76 -15.01 -7.56 28.57
N GLN A 77 -15.44 -6.88 27.51
CA GLN A 77 -14.65 -6.73 26.27
C GLN A 77 -13.32 -6.02 26.55
N TRP A 78 -13.35 -4.94 27.32
CA TRP A 78 -12.18 -4.16 27.68
C TRP A 78 -11.25 -4.91 28.64
N CYS A 79 -11.80 -5.66 29.61
CA CYS A 79 -11.00 -6.46 30.55
C CYS A 79 -10.43 -7.76 29.99
N ASN A 80 -11.10 -8.36 28.99
CA ASN A 80 -10.59 -9.54 28.30
C ASN A 80 -9.61 -9.19 27.17
N ALA A 81 -9.45 -7.90 26.83
CA ALA A 81 -8.36 -7.47 25.97
C ALA A 81 -7.03 -7.73 26.67
N THR A 82 -6.21 -8.60 26.10
CA THR A 82 -4.80 -8.68 26.49
C THR A 82 -4.03 -7.60 25.75
N ASP A 83 -3.09 -6.94 26.43
CA ASP A 83 -2.09 -6.08 25.77
C ASP A 83 -1.06 -7.00 25.07
N ALA A 84 -1.55 -7.75 24.09
CA ALA A 84 -0.78 -8.72 23.34
C ALA A 84 0.24 -7.97 22.47
N PRO A 85 1.53 -8.34 22.53
CA PRO A 85 2.56 -7.67 21.72
C PRO A 85 2.19 -7.77 20.24
N SER A 86 2.27 -6.65 19.51
CA SER A 86 1.94 -6.61 18.09
C SER A 86 2.69 -7.70 17.35
N ASP A 87 1.96 -8.46 16.54
CA ASP A 87 2.53 -9.54 15.76
C ASP A 87 3.05 -8.98 14.43
N ASP A 88 4.36 -9.01 14.26
CA ASP A 88 5.03 -8.50 13.07
C ASP A 88 5.39 -9.63 12.08
N THR A 89 4.79 -10.82 12.22
CA THR A 89 5.03 -11.93 11.29
C THR A 89 4.33 -11.74 9.95
N CYS A 90 4.79 -12.46 8.91
CA CYS A 90 4.00 -12.62 7.69
C CYS A 90 2.70 -13.34 8.07
N PRO A 91 1.51 -12.80 7.81
CA PRO A 91 0.31 -13.60 7.91
C PRO A 91 0.29 -14.65 6.79
N VAL A 92 -0.40 -15.76 7.04
CA VAL A 92 -0.49 -16.95 6.19
C VAL A 92 -1.96 -17.36 6.02
N ALA A 93 -2.33 -17.87 4.85
CA ALA A 93 -3.69 -18.32 4.48
C ALA A 93 -4.82 -17.32 4.82
N ASP A 94 -5.06 -16.37 3.90
CA ASP A 94 -6.05 -15.29 3.92
C ASP A 94 -6.44 -14.75 5.32
N PRO A 95 -5.85 -13.61 5.71
CA PRO A 95 -4.55 -13.72 6.37
C PRO A 95 -4.63 -13.98 7.88
N VAL A 96 -3.97 -15.04 8.37
CA VAL A 96 -3.77 -15.33 9.80
C VAL A 96 -2.32 -15.05 10.20
N PHE A 97 -2.09 -14.18 11.19
CA PHE A 97 -0.76 -13.98 11.77
C PHE A 97 -0.33 -15.21 12.59
N PRO A 98 0.73 -15.95 12.22
CA PRO A 98 1.05 -17.23 12.85
C PRO A 98 1.71 -17.10 14.23
N GLY A 99 2.26 -15.94 14.62
CA GLY A 99 2.84 -15.73 15.95
C GLY A 99 1.80 -15.57 17.06
N SER A 100 0.62 -15.06 16.71
CA SER A 100 -0.46 -14.66 17.62
C SER A 100 -1.79 -15.39 17.35
N GLY A 101 -1.98 -15.90 16.14
CA GLY A 101 -3.24 -16.47 15.65
C GLY A 101 -4.32 -15.45 15.31
N VAL A 102 -3.95 -14.19 15.11
CA VAL A 102 -4.89 -13.12 14.75
C VAL A 102 -5.26 -13.21 13.28
N VAL A 103 -6.56 -13.35 12.99
CA VAL A 103 -7.10 -13.18 11.63
C VAL A 103 -7.12 -11.69 11.30
N THR A 104 -6.65 -11.32 10.12
CA THR A 104 -6.76 -9.97 9.57
C THR A 104 -7.33 -10.02 8.16
N THR A 105 -8.19 -9.08 7.78
CA THR A 105 -8.55 -8.87 6.36
C THR A 105 -8.68 -7.38 6.08
N THR A 106 -8.32 -6.94 4.88
CA THR A 106 -8.31 -5.52 4.50
C THR A 106 -8.93 -5.35 3.12
N GLU A 107 -9.88 -4.42 3.01
CA GLU A 107 -10.60 -4.10 1.78
C GLU A 107 -10.70 -2.58 1.60
N ASN A 108 -10.67 -2.10 0.36
CA ASN A 108 -10.88 -0.69 0.03
C ASN A 108 -12.34 -0.45 -0.35
N ASP A 109 -12.99 0.52 0.29
CA ASP A 109 -14.38 0.87 0.00
C ASP A 109 -14.51 2.04 -0.99
N PHE A 110 -13.46 2.84 -1.13
CA PHE A 110 -13.32 3.90 -2.12
C PHE A 110 -11.83 4.08 -2.45
N ILE A 111 -11.53 4.44 -3.70
CA ILE A 111 -10.21 4.89 -4.19
C ILE A 111 -10.47 6.06 -5.16
N SER A 112 -9.87 7.22 -4.95
CA SER A 112 -9.90 8.29 -5.97
C SER A 112 -8.87 8.03 -7.08
N GLY A 113 -9.06 8.70 -8.22
CA GLY A 113 -8.12 8.68 -9.33
C GLY A 113 -7.20 9.90 -9.38
N ASP A 114 -7.03 10.59 -8.24
CA ASP A 114 -5.93 11.54 -8.04
C ASP A 114 -4.60 10.93 -8.51
N ASP A 115 -3.59 11.77 -8.65
CA ASP A 115 -2.22 11.31 -8.45
C ASP A 115 -2.16 10.59 -7.11
N VAL A 116 -2.50 11.28 -6.00
CA VAL A 116 -2.43 10.78 -4.61
C VAL A 116 -3.81 10.39 -4.08
N PRO A 117 -4.30 9.16 -4.34
CA PRO A 117 -5.64 8.79 -3.95
C PRO A 117 -6.01 9.10 -2.50
N VAL A 118 -7.28 9.37 -2.29
CA VAL A 118 -7.90 9.15 -0.99
C VAL A 118 -8.56 7.79 -1.09
N THR A 119 -8.19 6.87 -0.21
CA THR A 119 -9.01 5.68 0.04
C THR A 119 -9.70 5.79 1.38
N PHE A 120 -10.89 5.20 1.41
CA PHE A 120 -11.43 4.68 2.64
C PHE A 120 -11.11 3.19 2.66
N THR A 121 -10.18 2.78 3.52
CA THR A 121 -9.73 1.39 3.65
C THR A 121 -10.16 0.87 5.01
N ARG A 122 -10.82 -0.29 5.03
CA ARG A 122 -11.22 -0.96 6.27
C ARG A 122 -10.46 -2.26 6.47
N THR A 123 -10.11 -2.51 7.72
CA THR A 123 -9.35 -3.67 8.16
C THR A 123 -10.06 -4.33 9.33
N TYR A 124 -10.33 -5.62 9.25
CA TYR A 124 -10.70 -6.45 10.40
C TYR A 124 -9.43 -7.01 11.04
N ARG A 125 -9.36 -7.07 12.37
CA ARG A 125 -8.35 -7.86 13.11
C ARG A 125 -9.01 -8.56 14.30
N SER A 126 -8.82 -9.88 14.47
CA SER A 126 -9.42 -10.65 15.57
C SER A 126 -8.77 -10.44 16.95
N ALA A 127 -7.92 -9.43 17.13
CA ALA A 127 -7.38 -9.00 18.42
C ALA A 127 -7.82 -7.58 18.79
N VAL A 128 -8.27 -7.41 20.04
CA VAL A 128 -8.71 -6.12 20.57
C VAL A 128 -7.49 -5.22 20.77
N SER A 129 -7.33 -4.21 19.92
CA SER A 129 -6.36 -3.14 20.17
C SER A 129 -7.05 -2.05 20.99
N LEU A 130 -6.72 -2.01 22.29
CA LEU A 130 -7.33 -1.11 23.27
C LEU A 130 -7.25 0.34 22.83
N LYS A 131 -8.42 0.98 22.67
CA LYS A 131 -8.61 2.36 22.16
C LYS A 131 -8.54 2.51 20.62
N SER A 132 -9.38 1.76 19.91
CA SER A 132 -10.07 2.35 18.78
C SER A 132 -11.58 2.37 19.01
N THR A 133 -12.15 3.56 19.08
CA THR A 133 -13.58 3.81 18.88
C THR A 133 -13.91 3.48 17.43
N SER A 134 -14.06 2.19 17.13
CA SER A 134 -14.38 1.74 15.78
C SER A 134 -15.80 2.15 15.42
N ALA A 135 -15.88 3.27 14.73
CA ALA A 135 -17.09 3.72 14.07
C ALA A 135 -17.58 2.70 13.02
N ILE A 136 -16.72 1.79 12.55
CA ILE A 136 -17.01 0.80 11.51
C ILE A 136 -17.34 -0.60 12.06
N GLY A 137 -17.52 -0.73 13.38
CA GLY A 137 -17.98 -1.97 14.04
C GLY A 137 -16.89 -2.72 14.81
N ALA A 138 -17.33 -3.64 15.67
CA ALA A 138 -16.45 -4.40 16.56
C ALA A 138 -15.35 -5.14 15.77
N MET A 139 -14.10 -5.00 16.22
CA MET A 139 -12.90 -5.61 15.62
C MET A 139 -12.55 -5.16 14.19
N TRP A 140 -13.31 -4.21 13.63
CA TRP A 140 -12.97 -3.49 12.40
C TRP A 140 -12.28 -2.16 12.72
N PHE A 141 -11.55 -1.63 11.75
CA PHE A 141 -10.79 -0.40 11.81
C PHE A 141 -10.85 0.27 10.44
N HIS A 142 -10.86 1.61 10.36
CA HIS A 142 -10.66 2.33 9.09
C HIS A 142 -9.45 3.27 9.14
N ASN A 143 -8.78 3.45 7.99
CA ASN A 143 -7.51 4.19 7.90
C ASN A 143 -7.55 5.63 8.42
N TRP A 144 -8.72 6.27 8.45
CA TRP A 144 -8.92 7.63 8.98
C TRP A 144 -9.21 7.73 10.49
N GLN A 145 -9.26 6.62 11.23
CA GLN A 145 -9.47 6.63 12.70
C GLN A 145 -8.17 6.69 13.52
N ARG A 146 -7.03 6.97 12.87
CA ARG A 146 -5.72 7.14 13.51
C ARG A 146 -5.78 8.18 14.62
N GLN A 147 -5.17 7.89 15.77
CA GLN A 147 -5.16 8.78 16.94
C GLN A 147 -3.96 8.52 17.85
N LEU A 148 -3.66 9.46 18.75
CA LEU A 148 -2.60 9.33 19.76
C LEU A 148 -3.19 9.19 21.17
N ASN A 149 -2.61 8.32 21.99
CA ASN A 149 -2.81 8.32 23.44
C ASN A 149 -1.78 9.22 24.11
N VAL A 150 -2.22 10.42 24.49
CA VAL A 150 -1.35 11.46 25.08
C VAL A 150 -1.43 11.54 26.60
N THR A 151 -2.27 10.70 27.23
CA THR A 151 -2.51 10.72 28.70
C THR A 151 -1.24 10.46 29.52
N ALA A 152 -0.33 9.64 29.01
CA ALA A 152 0.92 9.27 29.67
C ALA A 152 2.11 10.19 29.30
N ALA A 153 1.90 11.18 28.43
CA ALA A 153 2.97 12.04 27.90
C ALA A 153 3.69 12.85 29.01
N GLY A 154 2.95 13.29 30.04
CA GLY A 154 3.48 14.11 31.14
C GLY A 154 4.04 13.31 32.33
N SER A 155 3.73 12.02 32.46
CA SER A 155 4.02 11.21 33.66
C SER A 155 5.04 10.10 33.43
N SER A 156 5.01 9.42 32.28
CA SER A 156 5.99 8.41 31.88
C SER A 156 6.84 8.83 30.68
N GLY A 157 6.52 9.97 30.04
CA GLY A 157 7.17 10.38 28.80
C GLY A 157 6.88 9.43 27.64
N THR A 158 5.69 8.81 27.59
CA THR A 158 5.29 7.87 26.52
C THR A 158 3.99 8.26 25.84
N ILE A 159 3.91 8.06 24.53
CA ILE A 159 2.72 8.30 23.70
C ILE A 159 2.47 7.09 22.81
N THR A 160 1.24 6.58 22.78
CA THR A 160 0.87 5.43 21.96
C THR A 160 0.10 5.90 20.73
N ALA A 161 0.65 5.74 19.54
CA ALA A 161 -0.05 5.99 18.28
C ALA A 161 -0.85 4.75 17.85
N TYR A 162 -2.13 4.92 17.56
CA TYR A 162 -2.99 3.91 16.94
C TYR A 162 -3.02 4.14 15.43
N ARG A 163 -2.65 3.11 14.68
CA ARG A 163 -2.41 3.18 13.23
C ARG A 163 -3.63 2.68 12.45
N ALA A 164 -3.57 2.80 11.12
CA ALA A 164 -4.71 2.60 10.21
C ALA A 164 -5.41 1.23 10.34
N ASN A 165 -4.66 0.18 10.67
CA ASN A 165 -5.14 -1.19 10.88
C ASN A 165 -5.51 -1.49 12.35
N GLY A 166 -5.45 -0.50 13.25
CA GLY A 166 -5.67 -0.68 14.69
C GLY A 166 -4.42 -0.94 15.52
N GLU A 167 -3.26 -1.23 14.91
CA GLU A 167 -2.04 -1.51 15.67
C GLU A 167 -1.55 -0.31 16.48
N SER A 168 -1.06 -0.59 17.68
CA SER A 168 -0.47 0.41 18.57
C SER A 168 1.04 0.48 18.40
N LEU A 169 1.58 1.70 18.52
CA LEU A 169 3.01 1.97 18.45
C LEU A 169 3.39 2.99 19.52
N THR A 170 4.19 2.57 20.50
CA THR A 170 4.59 3.43 21.62
C THR A 170 5.89 4.17 21.31
N PHE A 171 5.80 5.49 21.29
CA PHE A 171 6.92 6.42 21.36
C PHE A 171 7.29 6.67 22.83
N SER A 172 8.58 6.83 23.09
CA SER A 172 9.14 7.23 24.37
C SER A 172 10.07 8.42 24.16
N LEU A 173 9.94 9.43 25.01
CA LEU A 173 10.80 10.61 25.01
C LEU A 173 12.14 10.27 25.65
N ALA A 174 13.24 10.49 24.94
CA ALA A 174 14.59 10.35 25.48
C ALA A 174 15.50 11.43 24.89
N ASN A 175 16.25 12.13 25.74
CA ASN A 175 17.14 13.24 25.36
C ASN A 175 16.42 14.32 24.51
N GLY A 176 15.13 14.57 24.78
CA GLY A 176 14.31 15.54 24.05
C GLY A 176 13.72 15.05 22.72
N ILE A 177 14.00 13.80 22.31
CA ILE A 177 13.51 13.23 21.05
C ILE A 177 12.54 12.07 21.33
N TRP A 178 11.37 12.09 20.70
CA TRP A 178 10.42 10.97 20.74
C TRP A 178 10.85 9.88 19.75
N ARG A 179 10.97 8.65 20.25
CA ARG A 179 11.36 7.49 19.44
C ARG A 179 10.68 6.22 19.89
N THR A 180 10.46 5.31 18.95
CA THR A 180 9.95 3.96 19.21
C THR A 180 11.10 3.02 19.61
N LYS A 181 10.81 1.96 20.39
CA LYS A 181 11.84 1.03 20.91
C LYS A 181 12.63 0.33 19.78
N SER A 182 11.95 0.00 18.69
CA SER A 182 12.57 -0.31 17.39
C SER A 182 12.42 0.87 16.46
N PHE A 183 13.40 1.16 15.60
CA PHE A 183 13.23 2.16 14.52
C PHE A 183 12.03 1.78 13.65
N SER A 184 10.97 2.59 13.71
CA SER A 184 9.68 2.36 13.04
C SER A 184 9.56 3.12 11.72
N GLY A 185 10.53 3.99 11.39
CA GLY A 185 10.41 4.99 10.34
C GLY A 185 9.46 6.15 10.66
N LEU A 186 8.72 6.09 11.77
CA LEU A 186 7.93 7.20 12.28
C LEU A 186 8.72 8.03 13.28
N THR A 187 8.57 9.35 13.17
CA THR A 187 9.01 10.35 14.15
C THR A 187 7.80 11.04 14.74
N LEU A 188 7.90 11.48 16.00
CA LEU A 188 6.86 12.22 16.70
C LEU A 188 7.48 13.52 17.22
N ASP A 189 6.76 14.62 17.09
CA ASP A 189 7.13 15.91 17.65
C ASP A 189 5.94 16.59 18.33
N SER A 190 6.22 17.43 19.33
CA SER A 190 5.25 18.25 20.06
C SER A 190 5.33 19.69 19.58
N SER A 191 4.34 20.13 18.81
CA SER A 191 4.13 21.55 18.54
C SER A 191 3.36 22.20 19.70
N GLY A 192 3.51 23.51 19.91
CA GLY A 192 2.76 24.23 20.96
C GLY A 192 1.23 24.21 20.81
N SER A 193 0.71 23.68 19.69
CA SER A 193 -0.72 23.54 19.36
C SER A 193 -1.21 22.09 19.26
N GLY A 194 -0.34 21.09 19.33
CA GLY A 194 -0.69 19.70 19.04
C GLY A 194 0.51 18.81 18.72
N TRP A 195 0.27 17.64 18.14
CA TRP A 195 1.32 16.67 17.84
C TRP A 195 1.50 16.47 16.34
N THR A 196 2.72 16.13 15.93
CA THR A 196 3.05 15.85 14.53
C THR A 196 3.71 14.48 14.44
N VAL A 197 3.15 13.57 13.64
CA VAL A 197 3.81 12.31 13.27
C VAL A 197 4.28 12.44 11.83
N LYS A 198 5.59 12.41 11.59
CA LYS A 198 6.15 12.34 10.24
C LYS A 198 6.66 10.93 9.99
N ASP A 199 6.20 10.34 8.89
CA ASP A 199 6.82 9.12 8.36
C ASP A 199 8.00 9.48 7.46
N LEU A 200 9.17 8.91 7.73
CA LEU A 200 10.41 9.19 7.02
C LEU A 200 10.52 8.51 5.65
N VAL A 201 9.59 7.63 5.26
CA VAL A 201 9.65 6.87 3.98
C VAL A 201 8.86 7.49 2.83
N THR A 202 7.65 8.00 3.04
CA THR A 202 6.94 8.84 2.03
C THR A 202 6.95 10.32 2.38
N GLU A 203 7.49 10.67 3.55
CA GLU A 203 7.53 12.04 4.08
C GLU A 203 6.14 12.64 4.33
N THR A 204 5.12 11.76 4.38
CA THR A 204 3.76 12.12 4.81
C THR A 204 3.80 12.55 6.27
N THR A 205 3.13 13.66 6.56
CA THR A 205 3.10 14.31 7.87
C THR A 205 1.66 14.39 8.36
N GLU A 206 1.38 13.70 9.46
CA GLU A 206 0.09 13.71 10.17
C GLU A 206 0.13 14.78 11.27
N SER A 207 -0.88 15.65 11.33
CA SER A 207 -1.06 16.62 12.41
C SER A 207 -2.24 16.22 13.30
N TYR A 208 -2.06 16.35 14.61
CA TYR A 208 -3.02 15.94 15.63
C TYR A 208 -3.30 17.10 16.59
N SER A 209 -4.51 17.15 17.16
CA SER A 209 -4.84 18.06 18.25
C SER A 209 -4.00 17.79 19.50
N ALA A 210 -3.98 18.71 20.46
CA ALA A 210 -3.34 18.50 21.76
C ALA A 210 -3.85 17.24 22.50
N GLN A 211 -5.08 16.81 22.23
CA GLN A 211 -5.73 15.60 22.76
C GLN A 211 -5.42 14.31 21.97
N GLY A 212 -4.70 14.42 20.85
CA GLY A 212 -4.31 13.28 20.02
C GLY A 212 -5.32 12.88 18.93
N VAL A 213 -6.28 13.74 18.57
CA VAL A 213 -7.22 13.50 17.45
C VAL A 213 -6.55 13.91 16.13
N LEU A 214 -6.57 13.06 15.10
CA LEU A 214 -6.01 13.39 13.78
C LEU A 214 -6.78 14.56 13.16
N LEU A 215 -6.07 15.58 12.66
CA LEU A 215 -6.67 16.79 12.07
C LEU A 215 -6.41 16.88 10.57
N ALA A 216 -5.19 16.57 10.14
CA ALA A 216 -4.84 16.53 8.73
C ALA A 216 -3.66 15.61 8.46
N GLU A 217 -3.55 15.18 7.21
CA GLU A 217 -2.41 14.46 6.63
C GLU A 217 -1.91 15.22 5.41
N SER A 218 -0.63 15.60 5.39
CA SER A 218 0.01 16.32 4.30
C SER A 218 1.07 15.46 3.62
N THR A 219 1.06 15.38 2.29
CA THR A 219 2.07 14.66 1.51
C THR A 219 3.30 15.54 1.25
N LYS A 220 4.43 14.93 0.88
CA LYS A 220 5.62 15.69 0.43
C LYS A 220 5.29 16.67 -0.70
N THR A 221 4.46 16.21 -1.63
CA THR A 221 4.00 16.88 -2.86
C THR A 221 2.93 17.95 -2.63
N GLY A 222 2.62 18.28 -1.37
CA GLY A 222 1.76 19.40 -1.00
C GLY A 222 0.25 19.13 -1.05
N PHE A 223 -0.19 17.87 -1.23
CA PHE A 223 -1.59 17.51 -1.01
C PHE A 223 -1.90 17.51 0.49
N VAL A 224 -3.05 18.05 0.87
CA VAL A 224 -3.50 18.10 2.27
C VAL A 224 -4.87 17.46 2.39
N ARG A 225 -4.95 16.34 3.11
CA ARG A 225 -6.21 15.70 3.50
C ARG A 225 -6.62 16.20 4.88
N THR A 226 -7.72 16.94 4.97
CA THR A 226 -8.26 17.49 6.22
C THR A 226 -9.43 16.66 6.75
N LEU A 227 -9.48 16.45 8.06
CA LEU A 227 -10.52 15.69 8.74
C LEU A 227 -11.47 16.65 9.47
N SER A 228 -12.77 16.52 9.23
CA SER A 228 -13.82 17.35 9.84
C SER A 228 -14.65 16.54 10.84
N TYR A 229 -14.89 17.10 12.02
CA TYR A 229 -15.57 16.42 13.12
C TYR A 229 -16.87 17.14 13.53
N ASP A 230 -17.87 16.38 13.99
CA ASP A 230 -19.07 16.93 14.61
C ASP A 230 -18.85 17.33 16.09
N GLY A 231 -19.87 17.93 16.72
CA GLY A 231 -19.81 18.34 18.13
C GLY A 231 -19.68 17.18 19.13
N SER A 232 -19.88 15.95 18.68
CA SER A 232 -19.66 14.72 19.46
C SER A 232 -18.31 14.05 19.16
N GLY A 233 -17.45 14.71 18.36
CA GLY A 233 -16.12 14.20 18.03
C GLY A 233 -16.10 13.08 16.99
N ARG A 234 -17.18 12.87 16.23
CA ARG A 234 -17.24 11.87 15.15
C ARG A 234 -16.74 12.45 13.83
N LEU A 235 -15.94 11.68 13.09
CA LEU A 235 -15.39 12.09 11.79
C LEU A 235 -16.51 12.14 10.74
N THR A 236 -16.88 13.33 10.27
CA THR A 236 -17.98 13.50 9.30
C THR A 236 -17.52 13.69 7.87
N ALA A 237 -16.29 14.16 7.64
CA ALA A 237 -15.72 14.28 6.29
C ALA A 237 -14.20 14.16 6.26
N ILE A 238 -13.69 13.66 5.12
CA ILE A 238 -12.28 13.70 4.72
C ILE A 238 -12.22 14.48 3.41
N SER A 239 -11.53 15.63 3.40
CA SER A 239 -11.42 16.49 2.20
C SER A 239 -9.96 16.59 1.75
N SER A 240 -9.68 16.20 0.51
CA SER A 240 -8.37 16.33 -0.15
C SER A 240 -8.28 17.64 -0.90
N HIS A 241 -7.30 18.46 -0.55
CA HIS A 241 -6.94 19.68 -1.27
C HIS A 241 -5.62 19.48 -2.01
N GLY A 242 -5.62 19.71 -3.32
CA GLY A 242 -4.42 19.62 -4.15
C GLY A 242 -3.52 20.86 -4.05
N PRO A 243 -2.20 20.73 -4.24
CA PRO A 243 -1.26 21.85 -4.30
C PRO A 243 -1.63 22.85 -5.41
N ALA A 244 -1.77 24.12 -5.04
CA ALA A 244 -2.30 25.21 -5.87
C ALA A 244 -3.73 25.01 -6.43
N SER A 245 -4.49 24.05 -5.89
CA SER A 245 -5.90 23.85 -6.23
C SER A 245 -6.77 25.04 -5.77
N LYS A 246 -8.01 25.08 -6.26
CA LYS A 246 -9.10 25.89 -5.71
C LYS A 246 -10.07 24.94 -4.99
N ALA A 247 -10.64 25.36 -3.87
CA ALA A 247 -11.57 24.53 -3.08
C ALA A 247 -12.81 23.98 -3.85
N ALA A 248 -13.11 24.50 -5.05
CA ALA A 248 -14.13 23.94 -5.94
C ALA A 248 -13.71 22.61 -6.61
N TYR A 249 -12.45 22.23 -6.49
CA TYR A 249 -11.84 20.99 -6.99
C TYR A 249 -11.33 20.11 -5.82
N ASP A 250 -11.86 20.31 -4.61
CA ASP A 250 -11.51 19.49 -3.46
C ASP A 250 -12.33 18.20 -3.46
N LEU A 251 -11.64 17.08 -3.41
CA LEU A 251 -12.27 15.77 -3.31
C LEU A 251 -12.76 15.56 -1.88
N THR A 252 -14.04 15.28 -1.66
CA THR A 252 -14.61 15.10 -0.31
C THR A 252 -15.34 13.78 -0.16
N LEU A 253 -14.90 12.96 0.80
CA LEU A 253 -15.66 11.83 1.34
C LEU A 253 -16.47 12.28 2.54
N ARG A 254 -17.69 11.76 2.69
CA ARG A 254 -18.56 12.03 3.86
C ARG A 254 -18.95 10.74 4.55
N LEU A 255 -18.99 10.78 5.88
CA LEU A 255 -19.42 9.67 6.73
C LEU A 255 -20.73 10.07 7.42
N GLU A 256 -21.76 9.27 7.20
CA GLU A 256 -23.05 9.40 7.88
C GLU A 256 -23.21 8.27 8.90
N TYR A 257 -23.85 8.57 10.02
CA TYR A 257 -23.87 7.71 11.20
C TYR A 257 -25.28 7.24 11.56
N ASP A 258 -25.39 6.03 12.12
CA ASP A 258 -26.61 5.54 12.77
C ASP A 258 -26.80 6.14 14.17
N GLU A 259 -27.95 5.85 14.79
CA GLU A 259 -28.30 6.29 16.14
C GLU A 259 -27.35 5.77 17.24
N LYS A 260 -26.56 4.73 16.95
CA LYS A 260 -25.56 4.15 17.85
C LYS A 260 -24.16 4.72 17.61
N GLY A 261 -24.00 5.69 16.72
CA GLY A 261 -22.70 6.31 16.42
C GLY A 261 -21.78 5.44 15.57
N ARG A 262 -22.32 4.48 14.81
CA ARG A 262 -21.58 3.68 13.82
C ARG A 262 -21.78 4.27 12.42
N ILE A 263 -20.78 4.18 11.53
CA ILE A 263 -20.88 4.60 10.13
C ILE A 263 -21.95 3.75 9.47
N ALA A 264 -23.01 4.39 8.98
CA ALA A 264 -24.07 3.76 8.20
C ALA A 264 -23.82 3.91 6.69
N ARG A 265 -23.24 5.05 6.27
CA ARG A 265 -22.92 5.35 4.86
C ARG A 265 -21.57 6.04 4.72
N LEU A 266 -20.78 5.57 3.76
CA LEU A 266 -19.70 6.33 3.13
C LEU A 266 -20.26 6.92 1.84
N VAL A 267 -20.27 8.25 1.72
CA VAL A 267 -20.68 8.96 0.50
C VAL A 267 -19.43 9.45 -0.21
N ASP A 268 -19.33 9.11 -1.49
CA ASP A 268 -18.22 9.44 -2.36
C ASP A 268 -18.39 10.83 -3.01
N PRO A 269 -17.36 11.35 -3.71
CA PRO A 269 -17.39 12.69 -4.31
C PRO A 269 -18.42 12.85 -5.45
N MET A 270 -18.89 11.74 -6.01
CA MET A 270 -19.94 11.70 -7.05
C MET A 270 -21.34 11.55 -6.45
N GLY A 271 -21.47 11.53 -5.12
CA GLY A 271 -22.74 11.31 -4.41
C GLY A 271 -23.22 9.86 -4.40
N ARG A 272 -22.39 8.92 -4.87
CA ARG A 272 -22.63 7.47 -4.72
C ARG A 272 -22.33 7.08 -3.27
N PHE A 273 -22.89 5.98 -2.79
CA PHE A 273 -22.71 5.58 -1.40
C PHE A 273 -22.54 4.08 -1.21
N THR A 274 -21.66 3.74 -0.27
CA THR A 274 -21.49 2.38 0.27
C THR A 274 -22.24 2.30 1.59
N LEU A 275 -23.12 1.30 1.75
CA LEU A 275 -23.89 1.07 2.98
C LEU A 275 -23.20 0.07 3.88
N TYR A 276 -23.26 0.32 5.19
CA TYR A 276 -22.74 -0.55 6.25
C TYR A 276 -23.91 -1.02 7.11
N GLN A 277 -23.98 -2.31 7.40
CA GLN A 277 -25.03 -2.91 8.22
C GLN A 277 -24.43 -3.71 9.37
N TYR A 278 -25.16 -3.77 10.50
CA TYR A 278 -24.64 -4.31 11.75
C TYR A 278 -25.64 -5.19 12.50
N ASP A 279 -25.12 -6.14 13.26
CA ASP A 279 -25.92 -6.90 14.23
C ASP A 279 -26.13 -6.14 15.56
N VAL A 280 -26.78 -6.83 16.49
CA VAL A 280 -27.02 -6.37 17.87
C VAL A 280 -25.76 -6.29 18.73
N ASN A 281 -24.70 -7.04 18.39
CA ASN A 281 -23.40 -7.05 19.08
C ASN A 281 -22.44 -5.97 18.54
N GLY A 282 -22.83 -5.21 17.52
CA GLY A 282 -21.97 -4.21 16.88
C GLY A 282 -21.04 -4.75 15.80
N ASN A 283 -21.21 -6.01 15.37
CA ASN A 283 -20.45 -6.58 14.27
C ASN A 283 -20.94 -6.01 12.93
N LEU A 284 -20.01 -5.65 12.03
CA LEU A 284 -20.32 -5.30 10.65
C LEU A 284 -20.75 -6.58 9.91
N THR A 285 -22.03 -6.73 9.58
CA THR A 285 -22.58 -7.95 8.95
C THR A 285 -22.63 -7.90 7.44
N SER A 286 -22.77 -6.71 6.84
CA SER A 286 -22.69 -6.57 5.38
C SER A 286 -22.28 -5.18 4.92
N ILE A 287 -21.75 -5.16 3.69
CA ILE A 287 -21.44 -3.98 2.89
C ILE A 287 -22.26 -4.05 1.61
N THR A 288 -22.98 -2.98 1.27
CA THR A 288 -23.64 -2.86 -0.04
C THR A 288 -22.93 -1.78 -0.85
N TRP A 289 -22.43 -2.17 -2.01
CA TRP A 289 -21.71 -1.31 -2.94
C TRP A 289 -22.65 -0.40 -3.77
N PRO A 290 -22.14 0.65 -4.44
CA PRO A 290 -22.94 1.51 -5.31
C PRO A 290 -23.61 0.85 -6.53
N ASP A 291 -23.23 -0.38 -6.89
CA ASP A 291 -23.93 -1.20 -7.91
C ASP A 291 -24.96 -2.17 -7.28
N ALA A 292 -25.30 -1.97 -6.01
CA ALA A 292 -26.16 -2.81 -5.18
C ALA A 292 -25.64 -4.23 -4.91
N THR A 293 -24.40 -4.57 -5.29
CA THR A 293 -23.78 -5.84 -4.90
C THR A 293 -23.46 -5.87 -3.41
N VAL A 294 -23.61 -7.03 -2.75
CA VAL A 294 -23.55 -7.15 -1.29
C VAL A 294 -22.49 -8.15 -0.85
N ARG A 295 -21.54 -7.70 -0.03
CA ARG A 295 -20.57 -8.55 0.67
C ARG A 295 -21.02 -8.78 2.10
N GLN A 296 -20.88 -9.99 2.63
CA GLN A 296 -21.35 -10.34 3.98
C GLN A 296 -20.25 -10.96 4.85
N TYR A 297 -20.39 -10.76 6.16
CA TYR A 297 -19.46 -11.19 7.19
C TYR A 297 -20.20 -12.02 8.24
N VAL A 298 -19.66 -13.21 8.52
CA VAL A 298 -20.31 -14.24 9.34
C VAL A 298 -19.63 -14.33 10.70
N TYR A 299 -20.42 -14.26 11.77
CA TYR A 299 -19.97 -14.32 13.16
C TYR A 299 -20.64 -15.52 13.86
N GLY A 300 -20.02 -16.69 13.71
CA GLY A 300 -20.60 -17.98 14.12
C GLY A 300 -20.08 -18.55 15.44
N ASP A 301 -19.07 -17.95 16.07
CA ASP A 301 -18.50 -18.48 17.32
C ASP A 301 -19.20 -17.86 18.54
N SER A 302 -19.94 -18.68 19.28
CA SER A 302 -20.67 -18.23 20.49
C SER A 302 -19.75 -17.83 21.65
N ARG A 303 -18.49 -18.29 21.65
CA ARG A 303 -17.47 -17.92 22.65
C ARG A 303 -16.87 -16.55 22.33
N PHE A 304 -16.70 -16.25 21.04
CA PHE A 304 -16.09 -15.03 20.54
C PHE A 304 -17.06 -14.32 19.58
N LYS A 305 -18.06 -13.64 20.17
CA LYS A 305 -19.16 -13.01 19.42
C LYS A 305 -18.74 -12.02 18.33
N ASN A 306 -17.52 -11.48 18.39
CA ASN A 306 -16.95 -10.55 17.42
C ASN A 306 -15.83 -11.18 16.55
N ALA A 307 -15.63 -12.50 16.64
CA ALA A 307 -14.71 -13.24 15.79
C ALA A 307 -15.36 -13.55 14.43
N LEU A 308 -14.73 -13.08 13.36
CA LEU A 308 -15.14 -13.35 12.00
C LEU A 308 -14.89 -14.83 11.68
N THR A 309 -15.94 -15.61 11.47
CA THR A 309 -15.83 -17.02 11.09
C THR A 309 -15.99 -17.26 9.59
N GLY A 310 -16.35 -16.26 8.80
CA GLY A 310 -16.27 -16.35 7.34
C GLY A 310 -16.72 -15.11 6.57
N VAL A 311 -16.37 -15.07 5.29
CA VAL A 311 -16.77 -14.05 4.31
C VAL A 311 -17.63 -14.68 3.24
N ILE A 312 -18.71 -14.01 2.86
CA ILE A 312 -19.53 -14.33 1.68
C ILE A 312 -19.35 -13.19 0.69
N ASP A 313 -18.95 -13.53 -0.54
CA ASP A 313 -18.75 -12.55 -1.60
C ASP A 313 -20.08 -12.11 -2.23
N GLU A 314 -19.96 -11.18 -3.16
CA GLU A 314 -21.07 -10.57 -3.88
C GLU A 314 -21.83 -11.53 -4.82
N THR A 315 -21.37 -12.78 -5.00
CA THR A 315 -22.13 -13.83 -5.69
C THR A 315 -22.99 -14.66 -4.74
N GLY A 316 -22.88 -14.44 -3.42
CA GLY A 316 -23.46 -15.31 -2.39
C GLY A 316 -22.58 -16.52 -2.06
N SER A 317 -21.34 -16.59 -2.56
CA SER A 317 -20.41 -17.69 -2.31
C SER A 317 -19.56 -17.42 -1.08
N ARG A 318 -19.47 -18.40 -0.16
CA ARG A 318 -18.57 -18.28 1.00
C ARG A 318 -17.12 -18.47 0.56
N THR A 319 -16.33 -17.40 0.57
CA THR A 319 -14.95 -17.38 0.05
C THR A 319 -13.89 -17.68 1.09
N ALA A 320 -14.19 -17.48 2.38
CA ALA A 320 -13.26 -17.78 3.48
C ALA A 320 -14.01 -18.29 4.73
N THR A 321 -13.33 -19.10 5.53
CA THR A 321 -13.81 -19.63 6.82
C THR A 321 -12.66 -19.73 7.81
N TRP A 322 -12.86 -19.26 9.04
CA TRP A 322 -11.90 -19.42 10.14
C TRP A 322 -12.53 -20.14 11.34
N ILE A 323 -11.73 -20.93 12.03
CA ILE A 323 -12.08 -21.66 13.26
C ILE A 323 -11.08 -21.26 14.34
N TYR A 324 -11.54 -21.09 15.58
CA TYR A 324 -10.72 -20.57 16.69
C TYR A 324 -10.55 -21.57 17.85
N ASP A 325 -9.41 -21.55 18.53
CA ASP A 325 -9.21 -22.26 19.79
C ASP A 325 -9.90 -21.58 20.99
N SER A 326 -9.71 -22.08 22.21
CA SER A 326 -10.27 -21.49 23.43
C SER A 326 -9.60 -20.17 23.85
N GLN A 327 -8.55 -19.73 23.17
CA GLN A 327 -7.83 -18.47 23.41
C GLN A 327 -8.12 -17.41 22.33
N GLY A 328 -9.00 -17.71 21.37
CA GLY A 328 -9.37 -16.78 20.29
C GLY A 328 -8.36 -16.75 19.14
N ARG A 329 -7.47 -17.74 19.04
CA ARG A 329 -6.47 -17.87 17.96
C ARG A 329 -7.01 -18.77 16.87
N ALA A 330 -6.85 -18.39 15.60
CA ALA A 330 -7.35 -19.19 14.49
C ALA A 330 -6.57 -20.50 14.34
N THR A 331 -7.23 -21.65 14.47
CA THR A 331 -6.64 -22.99 14.24
C THR A 331 -6.82 -23.47 12.81
N ALA A 332 -7.68 -22.84 12.03
CA ALA A 332 -7.91 -23.16 10.62
C ALA A 332 -8.25 -21.90 9.81
N ALA A 333 -7.78 -21.86 8.56
CA ALA A 333 -8.29 -21.02 7.49
C ALA A 333 -8.65 -21.91 6.29
N SER A 334 -9.87 -21.78 5.76
CA SER A 334 -10.41 -22.65 4.70
C SER A 334 -11.16 -21.88 3.62
N HIS A 335 -10.97 -22.29 2.37
CA HIS A 335 -11.48 -21.68 1.15
C HIS A 335 -12.16 -22.71 0.24
N PRO A 336 -13.01 -22.29 -0.72
CA PRO A 336 -13.51 -23.17 -1.78
C PRO A 336 -12.38 -23.75 -2.64
N ASP A 337 -11.34 -22.96 -2.90
CA ASP A 337 -10.07 -23.41 -3.45
C ASP A 337 -9.23 -24.03 -2.32
N THR A 338 -9.28 -25.35 -2.21
CA THR A 338 -8.66 -26.09 -1.10
C THR A 338 -7.13 -26.00 -1.08
N THR A 339 -6.49 -25.52 -2.15
CA THR A 339 -5.03 -25.30 -2.18
C THR A 339 -4.60 -24.18 -1.22
N LYS A 340 -5.53 -23.27 -0.86
CA LYS A 340 -5.30 -22.15 0.06
C LYS A 340 -5.54 -22.49 1.53
N ASN A 341 -5.99 -23.71 1.84
CA ASN A 341 -6.33 -24.10 3.20
C ASN A 341 -5.07 -24.24 4.07
N ALA A 342 -5.14 -23.77 5.32
CA ALA A 342 -4.11 -23.99 6.33
C ALA A 342 -4.70 -24.35 7.69
N GLN A 343 -3.91 -25.07 8.48
CA GLN A 343 -4.17 -25.45 9.87
C GLN A 343 -3.02 -24.97 10.76
N PHE A 344 -3.33 -24.59 11.99
CA PHE A 344 -2.39 -24.02 12.95
C PHE A 344 -2.43 -24.77 14.28
N SER A 345 -1.25 -25.17 14.76
CA SER A 345 -1.07 -25.74 16.09
C SER A 345 -0.02 -24.94 16.86
N TYR A 346 -0.44 -24.31 17.94
CA TYR A 346 0.36 -23.33 18.70
C TYR A 346 1.12 -23.99 19.86
N GLY A 347 2.43 -23.76 19.91
CA GLY A 347 3.32 -24.11 21.01
C GLY A 347 3.84 -22.88 21.77
N SER A 348 4.77 -23.10 22.70
CA SER A 348 5.43 -22.03 23.44
C SER A 348 6.49 -21.35 22.58
N GLY A 349 6.11 -20.25 21.90
CA GLY A 349 7.00 -19.52 20.99
C GLY A 349 7.17 -20.19 19.62
N THR A 350 6.29 -21.13 19.26
CA THR A 350 6.29 -21.81 17.96
C THR A 350 4.86 -22.00 17.45
N THR A 351 4.70 -22.11 16.13
CA THR A 351 3.43 -22.48 15.48
C THR A 351 3.72 -23.46 14.35
N ILE A 352 3.10 -24.63 14.39
CA ILE A 352 3.10 -25.57 13.27
C ILE A 352 2.01 -25.12 12.31
N VAL A 353 2.39 -24.72 11.10
CA VAL A 353 1.50 -24.46 9.97
C VAL A 353 1.47 -25.72 9.11
N THR A 354 0.28 -26.20 8.78
CA THR A 354 0.09 -27.30 7.83
C THR A 354 -0.87 -26.87 6.72
N ASP A 355 -0.39 -26.90 5.49
CA ASP A 355 -1.10 -26.46 4.28
C ASP A 355 -0.74 -27.39 3.09
N ASN A 356 -1.05 -26.96 1.87
CA ASN A 356 -0.78 -27.72 0.65
C ASN A 356 0.73 -27.95 0.37
N SER A 357 1.63 -27.18 0.99
CA SER A 357 3.09 -27.44 0.97
C SER A 357 3.56 -28.48 1.99
N GLY A 358 2.64 -29.02 2.80
CA GLY A 358 2.93 -29.89 3.93
C GLY A 358 3.05 -29.11 5.25
N SER A 359 3.86 -29.62 6.18
CA SER A 359 3.94 -29.09 7.54
C SER A 359 5.29 -28.40 7.82
N ARG A 360 5.23 -27.23 8.46
CA ARG A 360 6.37 -26.39 8.80
C ARG A 360 6.19 -25.78 10.18
N THR A 361 7.23 -25.86 11.03
CA THR A 361 7.24 -25.18 12.32
C THR A 361 7.85 -23.81 12.13
N LEU A 362 7.12 -22.77 12.51
CA LEU A 362 7.60 -21.39 12.62
C LEU A 362 7.99 -21.13 14.09
N SER A 363 9.08 -20.40 14.31
CA SER A 363 9.61 -20.05 15.62
C SER A 363 9.61 -18.54 15.82
N PHE A 364 9.32 -18.09 17.04
CA PHE A 364 9.13 -16.68 17.37
C PHE A 364 9.80 -16.27 18.69
N SER A 365 9.95 -14.96 18.90
CA SER A 365 10.30 -14.39 20.20
C SER A 365 9.74 -12.97 20.34
N THR A 366 9.32 -12.61 21.55
CA THR A 366 8.82 -11.26 21.86
C THR A 366 10.00 -10.33 22.10
N LEU A 367 10.30 -9.47 21.13
CA LEU A 367 11.43 -8.54 21.15
C LEU A 367 10.98 -7.11 20.85
N ALA A 368 11.45 -6.18 21.69
CA ALA A 368 11.06 -4.78 21.66
C ALA A 368 9.52 -4.54 21.69
N GLY A 369 8.76 -5.38 22.41
CA GLY A 369 7.31 -5.26 22.58
C GLY A 369 6.47 -5.86 21.44
N LYS A 370 7.10 -6.68 20.57
CA LYS A 370 6.47 -7.26 19.39
C LYS A 370 6.88 -8.72 19.18
N ILE A 371 5.99 -9.53 18.62
CA ILE A 371 6.31 -10.93 18.24
C ILE A 371 7.11 -10.90 16.93
N ARG A 372 8.32 -11.49 16.93
CA ARG A 372 9.22 -11.51 15.77
C ARG A 372 9.56 -12.95 15.38
N PRO A 373 9.63 -13.28 14.08
CA PRO A 373 10.08 -14.60 13.64
C PRO A 373 11.57 -14.80 13.90
N THR A 374 11.94 -15.91 14.52
CA THR A 374 13.33 -16.32 14.79
C THR A 374 13.79 -17.48 13.92
N GLY A 375 12.89 -18.14 13.20
CA GLY A 375 13.23 -19.15 12.21
C GLY A 375 12.05 -20.00 11.75
N SER A 376 12.36 -21.00 10.93
CA SER A 376 11.44 -22.06 10.52
C SER A 376 12.17 -23.40 10.39
N SER A 377 11.44 -24.51 10.50
CA SER A 377 11.93 -25.86 10.24
C SER A 377 10.83 -26.75 9.63
N GLY A 378 11.22 -27.89 9.06
CA GLY A 378 10.33 -28.74 8.26
C GLY A 378 10.60 -28.57 6.77
N SER A 379 9.56 -28.42 5.94
CA SER A 379 9.68 -28.26 4.49
C SER A 379 10.54 -27.06 4.07
N ILE A 380 10.55 -25.99 4.87
CA ILE A 380 11.41 -24.80 4.66
C ILE A 380 12.14 -24.49 5.97
N SER A 381 13.47 -24.50 5.93
CA SER A 381 14.32 -24.17 7.09
C SER A 381 14.90 -22.76 6.97
N SER A 382 14.79 -21.97 8.04
CA SER A 382 15.35 -20.62 8.12
C SER A 382 15.74 -20.25 9.56
N GLY A 383 16.63 -19.29 9.73
CA GLY A 383 17.00 -18.72 11.03
C GLY A 383 17.13 -17.20 10.94
N LEU A 384 16.63 -16.48 11.93
CA LEU A 384 16.67 -15.02 12.01
C LEU A 384 17.17 -14.60 13.39
N THR A 385 18.10 -13.66 13.44
CA THR A 385 18.56 -13.07 14.70
C THR A 385 18.29 -11.57 14.75
N TRP A 386 18.03 -11.07 15.95
CA TRP A 386 17.60 -9.69 16.19
C TRP A 386 18.40 -9.10 17.35
N ASP A 387 18.60 -7.78 17.34
CA ASP A 387 19.11 -7.07 18.51
C ASP A 387 18.01 -6.81 19.56
N ALA A 388 18.39 -6.35 20.75
CA ALA A 388 17.47 -6.06 21.85
C ALA A 388 16.50 -4.89 21.56
N SER A 389 16.81 -4.05 20.57
CA SER A 389 15.97 -2.98 20.04
C SER A 389 15.08 -3.45 18.89
N GLY A 390 15.19 -4.70 18.44
CA GLY A 390 14.42 -5.29 17.34
C GLY A 390 14.90 -4.93 15.94
N GLY A 391 16.16 -4.50 15.75
CA GLY A 391 16.84 -4.53 14.44
C GLY A 391 17.16 -5.97 14.02
N LEU A 392 17.16 -6.26 12.71
CA LEU A 392 17.41 -7.61 12.18
C LEU A 392 18.92 -7.77 11.97
N LEU A 393 19.59 -8.60 12.78
CA LEU A 393 21.05 -8.76 12.70
C LEU A 393 21.47 -9.75 11.60
N SER A 394 20.75 -10.85 11.45
CA SER A 394 21.06 -11.84 10.40
C SER A 394 19.87 -12.68 9.96
N THR A 395 20.00 -13.24 8.76
CA THR A 395 19.07 -14.22 8.17
C THR A 395 19.87 -15.37 7.58
N ILE A 396 19.48 -16.61 7.85
CA ILE A 396 20.15 -17.83 7.40
C ILE A 396 19.12 -18.75 6.74
N THR A 397 19.48 -19.31 5.59
CA THR A 397 18.73 -20.26 4.78
C THR A 397 19.73 -21.32 4.30
N PRO A 398 19.31 -22.48 3.75
CA PRO A 398 20.22 -23.49 3.23
C PRO A 398 21.17 -22.99 2.11
N THR A 399 20.82 -21.89 1.45
CA THR A 399 21.50 -21.34 0.26
C THR A 399 21.97 -19.89 0.42
N ARG A 400 21.49 -19.16 1.44
CA ARG A 400 21.76 -17.73 1.65
C ARG A 400 22.00 -17.42 3.13
N ASN A 401 23.12 -16.80 3.43
CA ASN A 401 23.38 -16.11 4.70
C ASN A 401 23.38 -14.60 4.42
N ALA A 402 22.74 -13.80 5.27
CA ALA A 402 22.92 -12.35 5.25
C ALA A 402 23.07 -11.79 6.65
N VAL A 403 23.91 -10.77 6.79
CA VAL A 403 24.19 -10.02 8.02
C VAL A 403 23.99 -8.55 7.74
N TYR A 404 23.32 -7.84 8.63
CA TYR A 404 22.98 -6.42 8.49
C TYR A 404 23.66 -5.60 9.59
N ALA A 405 24.04 -4.37 9.26
CA ALA A 405 24.57 -3.40 10.22
C ALA A 405 23.77 -2.09 10.15
N TYR A 406 23.64 -1.44 11.31
CA TYR A 406 22.86 -0.23 11.50
C TYR A 406 23.72 0.89 12.09
N ASP A 407 23.34 2.14 11.85
CA ASP A 407 23.91 3.29 12.55
C ASP A 407 23.34 3.44 13.98
N ALA A 408 23.81 4.47 14.69
CA ALA A 408 23.40 4.74 16.08
C ALA A 408 21.91 5.11 16.26
N VAL A 409 21.18 5.42 15.18
CA VAL A 409 19.73 5.69 15.20
C VAL A 409 18.90 4.54 14.62
N GLY A 410 19.54 3.44 14.22
CA GLY A 410 18.88 2.21 13.77
C GLY A 410 18.55 2.18 12.27
N ARG A 411 19.17 3.06 11.46
CA ARG A 411 19.06 3.02 9.99
C ARG A 411 20.09 2.04 9.42
N PRO A 412 19.75 1.23 8.39
CA PRO A 412 20.66 0.24 7.83
C PRO A 412 21.78 0.91 7.03
N VAL A 413 23.04 0.64 7.38
CA VAL A 413 24.21 1.20 6.67
C VAL A 413 24.96 0.17 5.84
N ARG A 414 24.75 -1.12 6.09
CA ARG A 414 25.39 -2.20 5.32
C ARG A 414 24.58 -3.49 5.42
N ALA A 415 24.61 -4.29 4.36
CA ALA A 415 24.46 -5.73 4.52
C ALA A 415 25.48 -6.49 3.69
N THR A 416 25.85 -7.66 4.20
CA THR A 416 26.69 -8.65 3.52
C THR A 416 25.88 -9.91 3.32
N VAL A 417 25.78 -10.37 2.08
CA VAL A 417 24.99 -11.52 1.64
C VAL A 417 25.96 -12.54 1.05
N ARG A 418 25.82 -13.79 1.43
CA ARG A 418 26.61 -14.91 0.96
C ARG A 418 25.68 -15.96 0.36
N THR A 419 25.96 -16.34 -0.87
CA THR A 419 25.25 -17.37 -1.63
C THR A 419 26.26 -18.42 -2.12
N SER A 420 25.82 -19.40 -2.91
CA SER A 420 26.72 -20.27 -3.67
C SER A 420 27.45 -19.55 -4.81
N SER A 421 26.92 -18.42 -5.32
CA SER A 421 27.53 -17.63 -6.40
C SER A 421 28.57 -16.61 -5.92
N GLY A 422 28.54 -16.20 -4.65
CA GLY A 422 29.58 -15.34 -4.09
C GLY A 422 29.22 -14.66 -2.77
N VAL A 423 30.05 -13.67 -2.43
CA VAL A 423 29.77 -12.68 -1.38
C VAL A 423 29.42 -11.37 -2.06
N PHE A 424 28.36 -10.74 -1.60
CA PHE A 424 27.85 -9.49 -2.12
C PHE A 424 27.57 -8.52 -0.98
N VAL A 425 27.94 -7.27 -1.15
CA VAL A 425 27.83 -6.23 -0.15
C VAL A 425 27.16 -5.01 -0.77
N THR A 426 26.17 -4.47 -0.07
CA THR A 426 25.66 -3.13 -0.36
C THR A 426 25.88 -2.27 0.88
N SER A 427 26.31 -1.03 0.67
CA SER A 427 26.57 -0.05 1.74
C SER A 427 25.82 1.24 1.44
N VAL A 428 25.26 1.88 2.47
CA VAL A 428 24.47 3.11 2.39
C VAL A 428 25.08 4.15 3.31
N GLU A 429 25.38 5.33 2.75
CA GLU A 429 25.74 6.53 3.49
C GLU A 429 24.57 7.50 3.40
N TYR A 430 24.09 8.01 4.54
CA TYR A 430 22.96 8.93 4.60
C TYR A 430 23.40 10.39 4.52
N ALA A 431 22.61 11.24 3.86
CA ALA A 431 22.89 12.66 3.65
C ALA A 431 22.80 13.50 4.94
N ASP A 432 22.10 13.00 5.96
CA ASP A 432 21.99 13.63 7.27
C ASP A 432 21.75 12.57 8.37
N ALA A 433 21.53 13.03 9.62
CA ALA A 433 21.38 12.16 10.80
C ALA A 433 19.92 11.76 11.14
N THR A 434 18.92 12.28 10.43
CA THR A 434 17.49 12.20 10.81
C THR A 434 16.58 11.63 9.72
N SER A 435 16.93 11.77 8.44
CA SER A 435 16.17 11.27 7.29
C SER A 435 16.54 9.84 6.91
N LEU A 436 15.91 9.33 5.85
CA LEU A 436 16.32 8.12 5.15
C LEU A 436 16.95 8.42 3.78
N TYR A 437 17.40 9.66 3.54
CA TYR A 437 17.99 10.09 2.27
C TYR A 437 19.42 9.54 2.12
N PRO A 438 19.72 8.64 1.16
CA PRO A 438 21.09 8.24 0.89
C PRO A 438 21.88 9.36 0.21
N ALA A 439 23.03 9.76 0.75
CA ALA A 439 24.02 10.54 0.00
C ALA A 439 24.69 9.68 -1.09
N SER A 440 25.08 8.46 -0.72
CA SER A 440 25.64 7.47 -1.65
C SER A 440 25.21 6.06 -1.31
N VAL A 441 25.10 5.21 -2.33
CA VAL A 441 24.87 3.76 -2.20
C VAL A 441 25.89 3.03 -3.07
N ALA A 442 26.70 2.19 -2.44
CA ALA A 442 27.61 1.28 -3.14
C ALA A 442 26.96 -0.11 -3.20
N LEU A 443 26.80 -0.64 -4.41
CA LEU A 443 26.25 -1.95 -4.72
C LEU A 443 27.31 -2.80 -5.48
N PRO A 444 27.09 -4.12 -5.61
CA PRO A 444 27.89 -4.95 -6.50
C PRO A 444 27.91 -4.39 -7.93
N GLY A 445 29.10 -4.03 -8.41
CA GLY A 445 29.39 -3.48 -9.73
C GLY A 445 28.90 -2.04 -9.96
N LYS A 446 28.39 -1.31 -8.96
CA LYS A 446 27.72 -0.03 -9.16
C LYS A 446 27.83 0.91 -7.96
N LEU A 447 28.20 2.17 -8.21
CA LEU A 447 28.16 3.25 -7.23
C LEU A 447 27.12 4.30 -7.65
N MET A 448 26.27 4.70 -6.70
CA MET A 448 25.24 5.70 -6.88
C MET A 448 25.44 6.84 -5.88
N SER A 449 25.17 8.08 -6.31
CA SER A 449 25.20 9.27 -5.43
C SER A 449 24.04 10.20 -5.74
N PHE A 450 23.55 10.89 -4.71
CA PHE A 450 22.35 11.72 -4.75
C PHE A 450 22.65 13.10 -4.15
N VAL A 451 21.99 14.12 -4.70
CA VAL A 451 22.03 15.51 -4.23
C VAL A 451 20.61 15.96 -3.95
N TYR A 452 20.40 16.62 -2.82
CA TYR A 452 19.11 17.06 -2.33
C TYR A 452 19.03 18.59 -2.23
N ASP A 453 17.85 19.16 -2.45
CA ASP A 453 17.56 20.52 -1.99
C ASP A 453 17.20 20.57 -0.49
N ALA A 454 16.94 21.78 0.03
CA ALA A 454 16.57 21.98 1.43
C ALA A 454 15.20 21.39 1.82
N SER A 455 14.36 21.01 0.84
CA SER A 455 13.10 20.30 1.06
C SER A 455 13.26 18.77 1.00
N GLY A 456 14.47 18.27 0.71
CA GLY A 456 14.76 16.84 0.54
C GLY A 456 14.37 16.30 -0.83
N ASN A 457 14.20 17.13 -1.85
CA ASN A 457 13.95 16.68 -3.22
C ASN A 457 15.27 16.31 -3.92
N ILE A 458 15.29 15.22 -4.71
CA ILE A 458 16.50 14.76 -5.41
C ILE A 458 16.76 15.65 -6.63
N THR A 459 17.58 16.69 -6.47
CA THR A 459 17.94 17.60 -7.58
C THR A 459 19.05 17.04 -8.47
N GLY A 460 19.81 16.06 -7.97
CA GLY A 460 20.85 15.37 -8.73
C GLY A 460 20.94 13.90 -8.38
N TYR A 461 21.13 13.07 -9.39
CA TYR A 461 21.42 11.64 -9.29
C TYR A 461 22.58 11.28 -10.22
N SER A 462 23.45 10.38 -9.76
CA SER A 462 24.48 9.78 -10.59
C SER A 462 24.63 8.30 -10.32
N GLU A 463 25.00 7.57 -11.37
CA GLU A 463 25.27 6.15 -11.36
C GLU A 463 26.50 5.87 -12.22
N ARG A 464 27.41 5.05 -11.69
CA ARG A 464 28.64 4.61 -12.36
C ARG A 464 28.80 3.11 -12.16
N VAL A 465 29.15 2.40 -13.21
CA VAL A 465 29.63 1.01 -13.09
C VAL A 465 31.03 1.01 -12.47
N THR A 466 31.29 0.11 -11.53
CA THR A 466 32.58 0.04 -10.80
C THR A 466 33.42 -1.17 -11.19
N ASP A 467 34.66 -1.18 -10.73
CA ASP A 467 35.58 -2.33 -10.76
C ASP A 467 35.33 -3.36 -9.64
N ASP A 468 34.32 -3.12 -8.79
CA ASP A 468 33.98 -3.91 -7.60
C ASP A 468 32.70 -4.75 -7.81
N PRO A 469 32.76 -5.91 -8.51
CA PRO A 469 31.59 -6.73 -8.81
C PRO A 469 30.95 -7.40 -7.59
N THR A 470 31.56 -7.30 -6.40
CA THR A 470 31.02 -7.83 -5.14
C THR A 470 30.49 -6.74 -4.21
N GLY A 471 30.86 -5.47 -4.43
CA GLY A 471 30.53 -4.35 -3.54
C GLY A 471 31.34 -4.33 -2.23
N GLU A 472 32.37 -5.17 -2.12
CA GLU A 472 33.17 -5.30 -0.90
C GLU A 472 34.07 -4.09 -0.61
N ALA A 473 34.53 -3.39 -1.66
CA ALA A 473 35.25 -2.12 -1.52
C ALA A 473 34.30 -0.96 -1.13
N GLY A 474 33.01 -1.11 -1.43
CA GLY A 474 31.96 -0.18 -1.03
C GLY A 474 32.21 1.21 -1.63
N PHE A 475 32.27 2.24 -0.78
CA PHE A 475 32.55 3.61 -1.23
C PHE A 475 33.99 3.85 -1.72
N ASN A 476 34.89 2.87 -1.59
CA ASN A 476 36.24 2.91 -2.17
C ASN A 476 36.30 2.29 -3.58
N ALA A 477 35.21 1.73 -4.10
CA ALA A 477 35.15 1.16 -5.44
C ALA A 477 35.44 2.23 -6.51
N THR A 478 36.22 1.89 -7.53
CA THR A 478 36.63 2.86 -8.55
C THR A 478 35.78 2.75 -9.82
N TRP A 479 35.72 3.83 -10.59
CA TRP A 479 34.98 3.82 -11.87
C TRP A 479 35.79 3.05 -12.92
N ASN A 480 35.20 2.00 -13.49
CA ASN A 480 35.87 1.11 -14.45
C ASN A 480 35.92 1.65 -15.90
N GLY A 481 35.55 2.92 -16.12
CA GLY A 481 35.49 3.54 -17.44
C GLY A 481 34.26 3.17 -18.29
N GLN A 482 33.37 2.29 -17.81
CA GLN A 482 32.09 1.95 -18.46
C GLN A 482 31.01 3.01 -18.17
N GLN A 483 29.76 2.69 -18.49
CA GLN A 483 28.62 3.60 -18.50
C GLN A 483 28.50 4.47 -17.23
N GLN A 484 28.37 5.77 -17.44
CA GLN A 484 27.93 6.73 -16.42
C GLN A 484 26.55 7.27 -16.83
N ARG A 485 25.60 7.22 -15.90
CA ARG A 485 24.31 7.92 -16.00
C ARG A 485 24.29 9.08 -15.00
N THR A 486 23.76 10.22 -15.41
CA THR A 486 23.39 11.32 -14.50
C THR A 486 21.99 11.82 -14.82
N VAL A 487 21.27 12.24 -13.78
CA VAL A 487 19.97 12.90 -13.91
C VAL A 487 20.00 14.17 -13.09
N GLY A 488 19.67 15.30 -13.70
CA GLY A 488 19.35 16.55 -13.00
C GLY A 488 17.84 16.75 -12.96
N ALA A 489 17.31 17.26 -11.87
CA ALA A 489 15.86 17.44 -11.69
C ALA A 489 15.52 18.76 -10.98
N ARG A 490 14.33 19.29 -11.30
CA ARG A 490 13.77 20.50 -10.68
C ARG A 490 12.38 20.24 -10.14
N TYR A 491 12.05 20.99 -9.09
CA TYR A 491 10.78 20.91 -8.39
C TYR A 491 10.10 22.28 -8.34
N ASP A 492 8.78 22.29 -8.23
CA ASP A 492 8.02 23.49 -7.88
C ASP A 492 8.03 23.75 -6.36
N GLN A 493 7.39 24.84 -5.94
CA GLN A 493 7.28 25.23 -4.52
C GLN A 493 6.46 24.24 -3.66
N PHE A 494 5.83 23.24 -4.26
CA PHE A 494 5.08 22.17 -3.60
C PHE A 494 5.82 20.82 -3.65
N ASN A 495 7.12 20.83 -4.00
CA ASN A 495 7.96 19.63 -4.15
C ASN A 495 7.50 18.66 -5.26
N ARG A 496 6.74 19.14 -6.24
CA ARG A 496 6.35 18.34 -7.41
C ARG A 496 7.39 18.47 -8.52
N LEU A 497 7.71 17.38 -9.20
CA LEU A 497 8.74 17.34 -10.24
C LEU A 497 8.27 18.14 -11.47
N VAL A 498 9.03 19.14 -11.93
CA VAL A 498 8.67 19.95 -13.12
C VAL A 498 9.63 19.79 -14.30
N GLU A 499 10.85 19.33 -14.04
CA GLU A 499 11.86 19.06 -15.08
C GLU A 499 12.76 17.89 -14.64
N ALA A 500 13.15 17.03 -15.57
CA ALA A 500 14.16 15.99 -15.32
C ALA A 500 14.95 15.65 -16.60
N ILE A 501 16.27 15.88 -16.58
CA ILE A 501 17.16 15.73 -17.73
C ILE A 501 18.15 14.59 -17.46
N THR A 502 18.20 13.61 -18.36
CA THR A 502 19.08 12.44 -18.26
C THR A 502 20.22 12.52 -19.26
N TYR A 503 21.44 12.29 -18.78
CA TYR A 503 22.62 12.06 -19.60
C TYR A 503 23.15 10.64 -19.41
N VAL A 504 23.57 10.01 -20.50
CA VAL A 504 24.32 8.75 -20.50
C VAL A 504 25.61 9.00 -21.27
N ASN A 505 26.76 8.78 -20.63
CA ASN A 505 28.09 9.02 -21.21
C ASN A 505 28.21 10.43 -21.85
N ASN A 506 27.71 11.45 -21.13
CA ASN A 506 27.61 12.86 -21.55
C ASN A 506 26.69 13.15 -22.75
N VAL A 507 25.97 12.16 -23.29
CA VAL A 507 24.92 12.37 -24.31
C VAL A 507 23.58 12.58 -23.59
N LYS A 508 22.84 13.66 -23.92
CA LYS A 508 21.48 13.87 -23.40
C LYS A 508 20.53 12.85 -24.04
N THR A 509 19.99 11.94 -23.24
CA THR A 509 19.11 10.84 -23.70
C THR A 509 17.65 11.06 -23.35
N ALA A 510 17.34 11.93 -22.39
CA ALA A 510 15.98 12.36 -22.11
C ALA A 510 15.96 13.78 -21.53
N ASP A 511 14.87 14.50 -21.77
CA ASP A 511 14.67 15.89 -21.34
C ASP A 511 13.18 16.08 -21.06
N TRP A 512 12.78 15.79 -19.83
CA TRP A 512 11.38 15.73 -19.43
C TRP A 512 10.89 17.02 -18.81
N SER A 513 9.67 17.43 -19.15
CA SER A 513 8.93 18.47 -18.44
C SER A 513 7.56 17.95 -18.00
N TYR A 514 7.07 18.44 -16.86
CA TYR A 514 5.79 18.04 -16.28
C TYR A 514 4.95 19.25 -15.92
N PHE A 515 3.65 19.12 -16.11
CA PHE A 515 2.65 20.13 -15.79
C PHE A 515 1.53 19.49 -14.98
N TYR A 516 1.01 20.23 -14.01
CA TYR A 516 -0.01 19.76 -13.08
C TYR A 516 -1.32 20.54 -13.27
N ASP A 517 -2.45 19.87 -13.11
CA ASP A 517 -3.78 20.43 -13.28
C ASP A 517 -4.27 21.19 -12.03
N PHE A 518 -5.47 21.75 -12.13
CA PHE A 518 -6.15 22.47 -11.06
C PHE A 518 -6.62 21.58 -9.91
N THR A 519 -6.57 20.25 -10.02
CA THR A 519 -6.78 19.30 -8.91
C THR A 519 -5.45 19.00 -8.18
N GLY A 520 -4.33 19.55 -8.66
CA GLY A 520 -2.99 19.35 -8.12
C GLY A 520 -2.24 18.16 -8.73
N ASN A 521 -2.93 17.38 -9.55
CA ASN A 521 -2.51 16.10 -10.11
C ASN A 521 -1.78 16.28 -11.44
N LEU A 522 -1.05 15.27 -11.92
CA LEU A 522 -0.27 15.30 -13.15
C LEU A 522 -1.23 15.49 -14.31
N ASN A 523 -1.04 16.58 -15.03
CA ASN A 523 -1.78 16.90 -16.23
C ASN A 523 -1.03 16.36 -17.44
N THR A 524 0.16 16.90 -17.72
CA THR A 524 0.90 16.64 -18.95
C THR A 524 2.35 16.30 -18.63
N ALA A 525 2.91 15.36 -19.38
CA ALA A 525 4.34 15.08 -19.40
C ALA A 525 4.85 15.00 -20.84
N GLN A 526 6.03 15.56 -21.08
CA GLN A 526 6.65 15.65 -22.40
C GLN A 526 8.14 15.30 -22.34
N ASN A 527 8.69 14.68 -23.38
CA ASN A 527 10.14 14.48 -23.55
C ASN A 527 10.63 15.18 -24.81
N LEU A 528 11.44 16.22 -24.63
CA LEU A 528 11.96 17.05 -25.70
C LEU A 528 13.04 16.36 -26.56
N VAL A 529 13.59 15.21 -26.12
CA VAL A 529 14.53 14.40 -26.92
C VAL A 529 13.81 13.47 -27.89
N SER A 530 12.72 12.81 -27.45
CA SER A 530 11.97 11.88 -28.29
C SER A 530 10.77 12.51 -29.01
N GLY A 531 10.36 13.73 -28.61
CA GLY A 531 9.11 14.34 -29.07
C GLY A 531 7.85 13.66 -28.50
N TRP A 532 8.00 12.86 -27.45
CA TRP A 532 6.90 12.15 -26.81
C TRP A 532 6.06 13.10 -25.95
N LEU A 533 4.74 13.00 -26.04
CA LEU A 533 3.77 13.81 -25.27
C LEU A 533 2.60 12.95 -24.81
N PHE A 534 2.21 13.12 -23.55
CA PHE A 534 0.99 12.53 -23.00
C PHE A 534 0.35 13.46 -21.95
N GLY A 535 -0.98 13.55 -21.95
CA GLY A 535 -1.71 14.45 -21.08
C GLY A 535 -3.11 13.99 -20.70
N ASN A 536 -3.54 14.30 -19.48
CA ASN A 536 -4.89 14.15 -18.94
C ASN A 536 -5.62 15.49 -19.16
N GLN A 537 -6.71 15.50 -19.93
CA GLN A 537 -7.49 16.72 -20.19
C GLN A 537 -8.62 16.88 -19.17
N ASP A 538 -9.40 15.82 -18.93
CA ASP A 538 -10.52 15.82 -17.98
C ASP A 538 -10.41 14.72 -16.92
N ARG A 539 -10.95 15.04 -15.74
CA ARG A 539 -11.14 14.14 -14.60
C ARG A 539 -12.57 14.26 -14.07
N ASP A 540 -13.11 13.17 -13.53
CA ASP A 540 -14.39 13.20 -12.81
C ASP A 540 -14.25 13.77 -11.38
N ALA A 541 -15.36 13.87 -10.64
CA ALA A 541 -15.34 14.37 -9.26
C ALA A 541 -14.61 13.46 -8.26
N SER A 542 -14.36 12.19 -8.61
CA SER A 542 -13.45 11.29 -7.88
C SER A 542 -12.00 11.41 -8.40
N HIS A 543 -11.70 12.46 -9.17
CA HIS A 543 -10.43 12.77 -9.83
C HIS A 543 -9.92 11.72 -10.83
N ARG A 544 -10.75 10.73 -11.18
CA ARG A 544 -10.41 9.68 -12.16
C ARG A 544 -10.40 10.26 -13.57
N VAL A 545 -9.40 9.90 -14.36
CA VAL A 545 -9.17 10.46 -15.69
C VAL A 545 -10.25 9.97 -16.67
N THR A 546 -10.93 10.89 -17.35
CA THR A 546 -12.00 10.58 -18.30
C THR A 546 -11.63 10.91 -19.75
N TRP A 547 -10.67 11.80 -19.98
CA TRP A 547 -10.15 12.14 -21.30
C TRP A 547 -8.64 12.41 -21.25
N GLN A 548 -7.92 11.85 -22.21
CA GLN A 548 -6.47 11.94 -22.38
C GLN A 548 -6.13 12.23 -23.84
N THR A 549 -4.97 12.86 -24.02
CA THR A 549 -4.39 13.20 -25.31
C THR A 549 -2.94 12.73 -25.36
N GLY A 550 -2.45 12.39 -26.53
CA GLY A 550 -1.02 12.30 -26.80
C GLY A 550 -0.71 12.71 -28.22
N ASN A 551 0.49 12.37 -28.68
CA ASN A 551 0.87 12.52 -30.09
C ASN A 551 -0.16 11.83 -31.01
N TYR A 552 -0.81 12.61 -31.87
CA TYR A 552 -1.77 12.13 -32.87
C TYR A 552 -2.89 11.23 -32.31
N ARG A 553 -3.32 11.42 -31.05
CA ARG A 553 -4.28 10.52 -30.41
C ARG A 553 -5.10 11.17 -29.29
N GLU A 554 -6.31 10.64 -29.11
CA GLU A 554 -7.15 10.89 -27.96
C GLU A 554 -7.61 9.58 -27.31
N THR A 555 -7.94 9.62 -26.03
CA THR A 555 -8.39 8.45 -25.25
C THR A 555 -9.50 8.86 -24.31
N HIS A 556 -10.63 8.16 -24.35
CA HIS A 556 -11.76 8.40 -23.44
C HIS A 556 -12.01 7.19 -22.55
N ILE A 557 -12.23 7.45 -21.27
CA ILE A 557 -12.41 6.42 -20.24
C ILE A 557 -13.70 6.69 -19.49
N ALA A 558 -14.59 5.71 -19.46
CA ALA A 558 -15.81 5.73 -18.66
C ALA A 558 -15.75 4.65 -17.59
N TYR A 559 -16.21 4.99 -16.39
CA TYR A 559 -16.18 4.09 -15.24
C TYR A 559 -17.59 3.71 -14.78
N ASP A 560 -17.71 2.56 -14.13
CA ASP A 560 -18.94 2.14 -13.46
C ASP A 560 -19.13 2.82 -12.09
N SER A 561 -20.23 2.46 -11.42
CA SER A 561 -20.57 2.96 -10.09
C SER A 561 -19.63 2.50 -8.97
N ARG A 562 -18.87 1.40 -9.15
CA ARG A 562 -17.91 0.88 -8.16
C ARG A 562 -16.50 1.44 -8.27
N GLY A 563 -16.13 2.05 -9.38
CA GLY A 563 -14.77 2.55 -9.59
C GLY A 563 -14.11 2.09 -10.88
N ARG A 564 -14.59 0.99 -11.46
CA ARG A 564 -13.89 0.18 -12.48
C ARG A 564 -14.09 0.74 -13.87
N VAL A 565 -13.13 0.54 -14.79
CA VAL A 565 -13.25 0.94 -16.20
C VAL A 565 -14.37 0.13 -16.85
N ALA A 566 -15.44 0.78 -17.28
CA ALA A 566 -16.55 0.17 -18.02
C ALA A 566 -16.36 0.27 -19.54
N ARG A 567 -15.72 1.35 -20.02
CA ARG A 567 -15.36 1.55 -21.43
C ARG A 567 -14.04 2.28 -21.55
N PHE A 568 -13.24 1.84 -22.52
CA PHE A 568 -12.06 2.53 -23.04
C PHE A 568 -12.27 2.80 -24.53
N MET A 569 -11.96 4.00 -24.98
CA MET A 569 -11.92 4.36 -26.40
C MET A 569 -10.56 4.97 -26.68
N TYR A 570 -9.93 4.57 -27.78
CA TYR A 570 -8.69 5.16 -28.27
C TYR A 570 -8.90 5.59 -29.72
N ASP A 571 -8.73 6.88 -29.99
CA ASP A 571 -8.85 7.52 -31.28
C ASP A 571 -7.43 7.83 -31.78
N GLU A 572 -6.98 7.13 -32.83
CA GLU A 572 -5.76 7.41 -33.58
C GLU A 572 -6.08 8.36 -34.72
N GLN A 573 -5.54 9.57 -34.66
CA GLN A 573 -5.60 10.53 -35.76
C GLN A 573 -4.71 10.07 -36.92
N PRO A 574 -5.01 10.46 -38.19
CA PRO A 574 -4.23 10.02 -39.34
C PRO A 574 -2.74 10.41 -39.25
N ILE A 575 -1.85 9.42 -39.37
CA ILE A 575 -0.40 9.61 -39.30
C ILE A 575 0.20 9.54 -40.71
N ILE A 576 0.24 10.69 -41.37
CA ILE A 576 0.63 10.85 -42.78
C ILE A 576 2.02 10.26 -43.07
N THR A 577 2.98 10.43 -42.16
CA THR A 577 4.39 10.00 -42.33
C THR A 577 4.57 8.49 -42.44
N VAL A 578 3.64 7.70 -41.90
CA VAL A 578 3.65 6.23 -41.96
C VAL A 578 2.47 5.67 -42.76
N GLY A 579 1.73 6.52 -43.47
CA GLY A 579 0.60 6.12 -44.31
C GLY A 579 -0.57 5.51 -43.54
N ARG A 580 -0.74 5.85 -42.25
CA ARG A 580 -1.86 5.33 -41.42
C ARG A 580 -3.07 6.25 -41.49
N GLY A 581 -4.22 5.68 -41.82
CA GLY A 581 -5.53 6.32 -41.70
C GLY A 581 -5.98 6.48 -40.25
N HIS A 582 -7.16 7.09 -40.05
CA HIS A 582 -7.78 7.25 -38.73
C HIS A 582 -8.27 5.91 -38.20
N ARG A 583 -8.10 5.64 -36.89
CA ARG A 583 -8.53 4.39 -36.26
C ARG A 583 -9.17 4.63 -34.89
N LEU A 584 -10.41 4.19 -34.71
CA LEU A 584 -11.10 4.25 -33.43
C LEU A 584 -11.28 2.83 -32.86
N LEU A 585 -10.51 2.52 -31.81
CA LEU A 585 -10.71 1.36 -30.96
C LEU A 585 -11.76 1.69 -29.89
N THR A 586 -12.70 0.78 -29.63
CA THR A 586 -13.61 0.84 -28.48
C THR A 586 -13.63 -0.50 -27.78
N VAL A 587 -13.29 -0.53 -26.49
CA VAL A 587 -13.30 -1.72 -25.63
C VAL A 587 -14.33 -1.53 -24.52
N ASN A 588 -15.27 -2.46 -24.39
CA ASN A 588 -16.27 -2.48 -23.32
C ASN A 588 -15.95 -3.62 -22.36
N TYR A 589 -15.97 -3.32 -21.05
CA TYR A 589 -15.65 -4.26 -19.98
C TYR A 589 -16.92 -4.65 -19.23
N GLY A 590 -17.07 -5.95 -18.92
CA GLY A 590 -18.17 -6.48 -18.12
C GLY A 590 -17.64 -7.24 -16.91
N TYR A 591 -18.24 -7.01 -15.74
CA TYR A 591 -17.78 -7.59 -14.47
C TYR A 591 -18.85 -8.49 -13.85
N SER A 592 -18.42 -9.51 -13.11
CA SER A 592 -19.27 -10.22 -12.15
C SER A 592 -19.55 -9.34 -10.92
N ALA A 593 -20.52 -9.77 -10.11
CA ALA A 593 -20.86 -9.10 -8.86
C ALA A 593 -19.65 -8.97 -7.90
N ASN A 594 -18.78 -9.99 -7.83
CA ASN A 594 -17.61 -10.02 -6.94
C ASN A 594 -16.36 -9.31 -7.48
N GLY A 595 -16.49 -8.51 -8.54
CA GLY A 595 -15.37 -7.70 -9.05
C GLY A 595 -14.61 -8.30 -10.22
N THR A 596 -14.70 -9.62 -10.43
CA THR A 596 -13.96 -10.33 -11.49
C THR A 596 -14.37 -9.83 -12.88
N LEU A 597 -13.39 -9.59 -13.75
CA LEU A 597 -13.62 -9.22 -15.15
C LEU A 597 -14.10 -10.46 -15.93
N THR A 598 -15.30 -10.39 -16.50
CA THR A 598 -15.96 -11.51 -17.19
C THR A 598 -16.05 -11.34 -18.70
N SER A 599 -15.92 -10.11 -19.22
CA SER A 599 -15.86 -9.85 -20.66
C SER A 599 -15.07 -8.60 -20.99
N ARG A 600 -14.41 -8.61 -22.16
CA ARG A 600 -13.70 -7.47 -22.75
C ARG A 600 -13.94 -7.51 -24.26
N ASN A 601 -14.96 -6.78 -24.70
CA ASN A 601 -15.45 -6.81 -26.07
C ASN A 601 -14.93 -5.57 -26.82
N ALA A 602 -14.09 -5.80 -27.84
CA ALA A 602 -13.44 -4.75 -28.60
C ALA A 602 -13.96 -4.63 -30.04
N THR A 603 -14.07 -3.40 -30.53
CA THR A 603 -14.34 -3.08 -31.92
C THR A 603 -13.34 -2.03 -32.44
N LEU A 604 -13.00 -2.13 -33.71
CA LEU A 604 -12.13 -1.19 -34.43
C LEU A 604 -12.88 -0.62 -35.64
N ALA A 605 -12.94 0.70 -35.76
CA ALA A 605 -13.38 1.40 -36.96
C ALA A 605 -12.18 2.07 -37.64
N THR A 606 -12.09 1.97 -38.97
CA THR A 606 -11.01 2.59 -39.77
C THR A 606 -11.58 3.63 -40.72
N ASP A 607 -10.96 4.81 -40.78
CA ASP A 607 -11.30 5.92 -41.69
C ASP A 607 -12.80 6.32 -41.70
N GLY A 608 -13.44 6.23 -40.53
CA GLY A 608 -14.88 6.54 -40.37
C GLY A 608 -15.82 5.45 -40.88
N GLY A 609 -15.29 4.28 -41.29
CA GLY A 609 -16.07 3.11 -41.66
C GLY A 609 -16.79 2.45 -40.48
N ALA A 610 -17.55 1.39 -40.77
CA ALA A 610 -18.26 0.63 -39.75
C ALA A 610 -17.27 -0.02 -38.75
N ALA A 611 -17.64 -0.01 -37.46
CA ALA A 611 -16.86 -0.68 -36.43
C ALA A 611 -16.97 -2.21 -36.56
N VAL A 612 -15.83 -2.90 -36.65
CA VAL A 612 -15.72 -4.35 -36.78
C VAL A 612 -15.18 -4.93 -35.48
N ALA A 613 -15.69 -6.07 -35.01
CA ALA A 613 -15.16 -6.76 -33.84
C ALA A 613 -13.74 -7.31 -34.11
N ILE A 614 -12.83 -7.18 -33.14
CA ILE A 614 -11.44 -7.67 -33.22
C ILE A 614 -11.18 -8.79 -32.21
N GLY A 615 -10.06 -9.51 -32.36
CA GLY A 615 -9.69 -10.62 -31.49
C GLY A 615 -9.27 -10.17 -30.08
N SER A 616 -9.21 -11.13 -29.15
CA SER A 616 -8.60 -10.92 -27.82
C SER A 616 -7.17 -10.41 -27.94
N ASP A 617 -6.39 -11.06 -28.79
CA ASP A 617 -4.95 -10.86 -28.95
C ASP A 617 -4.65 -9.48 -29.56
N ASP A 618 -5.45 -9.07 -30.58
CA ASP A 618 -5.41 -7.71 -31.11
C ASP A 618 -5.70 -6.69 -29.99
N THR A 619 -6.75 -6.96 -29.19
CA THR A 619 -7.15 -6.09 -28.07
C THR A 619 -6.04 -5.97 -27.03
N ASP A 620 -5.37 -7.07 -26.69
CA ASP A 620 -4.23 -7.06 -25.78
C ASP A 620 -3.08 -6.21 -26.34
N GLU A 621 -2.70 -6.37 -27.61
CA GLU A 621 -1.63 -5.55 -28.22
C GLU A 621 -1.94 -4.04 -28.17
N TRP A 622 -3.19 -3.63 -28.46
CA TRP A 622 -3.60 -2.23 -28.30
C TRP A 622 -3.48 -1.73 -26.85
N LEU A 623 -3.96 -2.53 -25.88
CA LEU A 623 -3.97 -2.13 -24.47
C LEU A 623 -2.56 -2.19 -23.85
N ASP A 624 -1.71 -3.12 -24.25
CA ASP A 624 -0.33 -3.24 -23.81
C ASP A 624 0.52 -2.11 -24.39
N ASN A 625 0.35 -1.75 -25.66
CA ASN A 625 1.01 -0.59 -26.25
C ASN A 625 0.60 0.72 -25.54
N TYR A 626 -0.68 0.85 -25.17
CA TYR A 626 -1.18 1.99 -24.39
C TYR A 626 -0.55 2.02 -22.99
N GLN A 627 -0.57 0.88 -22.30
CA GLN A 627 -0.03 0.72 -20.95
C GLN A 627 1.50 0.82 -20.92
N ALA A 628 2.21 0.51 -22.00
CA ALA A 628 3.64 0.73 -22.13
C ALA A 628 3.99 2.18 -22.52
N GLY A 629 3.00 3.05 -22.73
CA GLY A 629 3.19 4.43 -23.17
C GLY A 629 3.77 4.55 -24.58
N LEU A 630 3.62 3.52 -25.43
CA LEU A 630 4.15 3.55 -26.80
C LEU A 630 3.41 4.58 -27.66
N ASP A 631 4.06 4.98 -28.75
CA ASP A 631 3.56 5.99 -29.67
C ASP A 631 3.97 5.70 -31.12
N PRO A 632 3.02 5.52 -32.05
CA PRO A 632 1.57 5.36 -31.82
C PRO A 632 1.24 4.06 -31.07
N VAL A 633 0.13 4.06 -30.32
CA VAL A 633 -0.37 2.86 -29.61
C VAL A 633 -0.85 1.78 -30.58
N GLY A 634 -1.52 2.17 -31.66
CA GLY A 634 -2.12 1.20 -32.57
C GLY A 634 -1.06 0.35 -33.27
N PRO A 635 -1.24 -0.98 -33.35
CA PRO A 635 -0.26 -1.86 -33.99
C PRO A 635 -0.17 -1.61 -35.51
N PRO A 636 0.90 -2.10 -36.17
CA PRO A 636 1.07 -2.00 -37.62
C PRO A 636 -0.15 -2.51 -38.43
N PRO A 637 -0.49 -1.86 -39.57
CA PRO A 637 -1.49 -2.39 -40.49
C PRO A 637 -1.11 -3.79 -40.99
N GLY A 638 -2.10 -4.67 -41.15
CA GLY A 638 -1.89 -6.01 -41.70
C GLY A 638 -1.59 -7.13 -40.69
N LEU A 639 -1.52 -6.83 -39.38
CA LEU A 639 -1.50 -7.86 -38.33
C LEU A 639 -2.85 -8.58 -38.11
N LEU A 640 -3.90 -8.16 -38.81
CA LEU A 640 -5.18 -8.86 -38.91
C LEU A 640 -5.00 -10.28 -39.51
N GLY A 641 -4.64 -11.25 -38.67
CA GLY A 641 -4.69 -12.67 -39.00
C GLY A 641 -3.36 -13.40 -39.24
N TRP A 642 -2.21 -12.96 -38.70
CA TRP A 642 -1.00 -13.80 -38.60
C TRP A 642 -0.82 -14.36 -37.19
N GLY A 643 -1.60 -15.40 -36.90
CA GLY A 643 -1.79 -15.92 -35.54
C GLY A 643 -0.51 -16.43 -34.87
N ARG A 644 -0.22 -15.89 -33.69
CA ARG A 644 0.60 -16.59 -32.68
C ARG A 644 -0.28 -17.62 -31.96
N SER A 645 -0.49 -18.77 -32.60
CA SER A 645 -1.06 -19.94 -31.94
C SER A 645 -0.13 -20.45 -30.84
N LEU A 646 -0.29 -19.94 -29.62
CA LEU A 646 0.25 -20.53 -28.40
C LEU A 646 -0.90 -20.83 -27.45
N ALA A 647 -1.46 -22.04 -27.62
CA ALA A 647 -2.35 -22.75 -26.72
C ALA A 647 -3.01 -21.89 -25.62
N SER A 648 -4.27 -21.54 -25.85
CA SER A 648 -5.16 -21.10 -24.80
C SER A 648 -5.13 -22.10 -23.65
N ASP A 649 -4.45 -21.73 -22.56
CA ASP A 649 -4.80 -22.24 -21.24
C ASP A 649 -6.30 -21.96 -21.07
N GLY A 650 -7.09 -22.90 -20.55
CA GLY A 650 -8.54 -22.72 -20.33
C GLY A 650 -8.88 -21.69 -19.23
N THR A 651 -7.98 -20.75 -18.98
CA THR A 651 -7.92 -19.80 -17.86
C THR A 651 -7.25 -18.49 -18.32
N ALA A 652 -7.63 -17.97 -19.49
CA ALA A 652 -7.22 -16.65 -19.94
C ALA A 652 -7.81 -15.58 -18.99
N THR A 653 -7.04 -15.17 -17.99
CA THR A 653 -7.41 -14.09 -17.07
C THR A 653 -7.32 -12.75 -17.79
N ILE A 654 -8.47 -12.14 -18.05
CA ILE A 654 -8.54 -10.82 -18.66
C ILE A 654 -7.96 -9.78 -17.69
N SER A 655 -6.87 -9.10 -18.06
CA SER A 655 -6.28 -8.04 -17.24
C SER A 655 -7.13 -6.76 -17.26
N ALA A 656 -7.16 -6.06 -16.13
CA ALA A 656 -7.87 -4.78 -15.98
C ALA A 656 -7.04 -3.63 -16.57
N LEU A 657 -7.71 -2.69 -17.23
CA LEU A 657 -7.02 -1.51 -17.77
C LEU A 657 -6.61 -0.53 -16.69
N CYS A 658 -5.33 -0.17 -16.69
CA CYS A 658 -4.79 0.96 -15.98
C CYS A 658 -4.93 2.28 -16.76
N SER A 659 -5.79 3.19 -16.27
CA SER A 659 -6.06 4.48 -16.93
C SER A 659 -4.87 5.46 -16.99
N GLN A 660 -3.96 5.45 -16.01
CA GLN A 660 -2.82 6.39 -15.94
C GLN A 660 -1.51 5.84 -16.52
N CYS A 661 -1.49 4.58 -17.00
CA CYS A 661 -0.25 3.89 -17.38
C CYS A 661 0.50 4.54 -18.56
N GLY A 662 -0.15 5.36 -19.39
CA GLY A 662 0.54 6.15 -20.41
C GLY A 662 1.71 6.99 -19.87
N PHE A 663 1.74 7.36 -18.58
CA PHE A 663 2.81 8.19 -18.00
C PHE A 663 4.12 7.47 -17.64
N ILE A 664 4.26 6.13 -17.72
CA ILE A 664 5.48 5.45 -17.19
C ILE A 664 6.75 5.90 -17.88
N GLN A 665 6.68 6.04 -19.20
CA GLN A 665 7.83 6.46 -20.01
C GLN A 665 8.34 7.82 -19.51
N ALA A 666 7.44 8.65 -18.97
CA ALA A 666 7.75 9.93 -18.37
C ALA A 666 8.43 9.90 -17.01
N PHE A 667 8.82 8.75 -16.46
CA PHE A 667 9.63 8.71 -15.24
C PHE A 667 11.11 8.36 -15.56
N PRO A 668 11.94 9.34 -15.97
CA PRO A 668 13.31 9.14 -16.48
C PRO A 668 14.28 8.49 -15.49
N ALA A 669 13.92 8.42 -14.21
CA ALA A 669 14.83 8.09 -13.14
C ALA A 669 14.61 6.68 -12.56
N TRP A 670 13.37 6.18 -12.39
CA TRP A 670 13.11 5.05 -11.45
C TRP A 670 12.87 3.69 -12.13
N SER A 671 12.76 3.62 -13.46
CA SER A 671 12.68 2.34 -14.22
C SER A 671 13.92 1.43 -14.07
N LEU A 672 15.05 1.98 -13.62
CA LEU A 672 16.32 1.27 -13.37
C LEU A 672 16.62 1.03 -11.89
N LEU A 673 15.72 1.47 -11.02
CA LEU A 673 15.87 1.28 -9.58
C LEU A 673 14.88 0.26 -9.05
N LEU A 674 13.66 0.13 -9.60
CA LEU A 674 12.59 -0.61 -8.93
C LEU A 674 11.85 -1.69 -9.74
N HIS A 675 12.14 -1.89 -11.02
CA HIS A 675 11.53 -2.97 -11.81
C HIS A 675 11.80 -4.36 -11.17
N ASP A 676 13.00 -4.55 -10.61
CA ASP A 676 13.35 -5.73 -9.81
C ASP A 676 13.06 -5.57 -8.30
N LEU A 677 12.78 -4.35 -7.81
CA LEU A 677 12.50 -4.10 -6.38
C LEU A 677 11.01 -4.21 -6.01
N TYR A 678 10.06 -4.19 -6.94
CA TYR A 678 8.66 -4.51 -6.62
C TYR A 678 8.33 -5.99 -6.81
N ILE A 679 7.61 -6.59 -5.86
CA ILE A 679 6.97 -7.90 -5.95
C ILE A 679 5.64 -7.78 -5.19
N ASN A 680 4.55 -8.22 -5.81
CA ASN A 680 3.23 -8.22 -5.18
C ASN A 680 3.26 -9.20 -3.98
N ALA A 681 2.96 -8.69 -2.79
CA ALA A 681 3.04 -9.43 -1.53
C ALA A 681 2.03 -10.61 -1.44
N GLN A 682 0.99 -10.62 -2.27
CA GLN A 682 -0.02 -11.68 -2.34
C GLN A 682 0.31 -12.76 -3.37
N THR A 683 1.17 -12.49 -4.36
CA THR A 683 1.41 -13.40 -5.51
C THR A 683 2.87 -13.80 -5.73
N GLY A 684 3.83 -13.14 -5.06
CA GLY A 684 5.25 -13.46 -5.15
C GLY A 684 5.95 -13.11 -6.48
N LYS A 685 5.18 -12.73 -7.50
CA LYS A 685 5.64 -12.21 -8.80
C LYS A 685 6.04 -10.72 -8.68
N PRO A 686 6.93 -10.20 -9.57
CA PRO A 686 6.85 -8.80 -9.98
C PRO A 686 5.40 -8.48 -10.40
N VAL A 687 4.95 -7.24 -10.24
CA VAL A 687 3.57 -6.90 -10.66
C VAL A 687 3.50 -7.04 -12.17
N ALA A 688 2.85 -8.12 -12.65
CA ALA A 688 2.73 -8.44 -14.07
C ALA A 688 1.49 -7.83 -14.71
N ASP A 689 0.60 -7.23 -13.91
CA ASP A 689 -0.42 -6.30 -14.39
C ASP A 689 0.12 -4.87 -14.27
N SER A 690 0.66 -4.40 -15.40
CA SER A 690 0.73 -3.04 -15.93
C SER A 690 0.89 -1.79 -15.03
N PRO A 691 1.63 -0.78 -15.55
CA PRO A 691 2.63 -0.12 -14.73
C PRO A 691 2.35 1.36 -14.44
N VAL A 692 2.53 1.79 -13.20
CA VAL A 692 2.95 3.17 -12.84
C VAL A 692 3.89 2.99 -11.64
N GLU A 693 4.36 4.10 -11.09
CA GLU A 693 5.27 4.17 -9.95
C GLU A 693 6.68 3.74 -10.40
N LEU A 694 7.56 4.72 -10.56
CA LEU A 694 7.99 5.44 -9.39
C LEU A 694 8.53 6.86 -9.73
N GLN A 695 8.48 7.75 -8.73
CA GLN A 695 8.51 9.25 -8.77
C GLN A 695 7.15 9.94 -8.77
N VAL A 696 6.07 9.17 -8.94
CA VAL A 696 4.70 9.53 -8.58
C VAL A 696 4.25 8.80 -7.30
N ALA A 697 5.09 8.28 -6.39
CA ALA A 697 4.59 7.59 -5.17
C ALA A 697 4.34 8.51 -3.94
N ALA A 698 5.06 9.62 -3.78
CA ALA A 698 4.59 10.70 -2.89
C ALA A 698 3.37 11.43 -3.48
N GLN A 699 3.22 11.28 -4.79
CA GLN A 699 2.04 11.64 -5.54
C GLN A 699 1.23 10.39 -5.93
N ASN A 700 1.26 9.29 -5.15
CA ASN A 700 0.35 8.16 -5.29
C ASN A 700 0.26 7.36 -4.02
N GLN A 701 -0.91 7.45 -3.40
CA GLN A 701 -1.30 6.57 -2.32
C GLN A 701 -2.77 6.26 -2.50
N LEU A 702 -3.14 5.04 -2.83
CA LEU A 702 -3.57 4.12 -1.77
C LEU A 702 -4.12 2.82 -2.38
N PRO A 703 -3.78 1.64 -1.83
CA PRO A 703 -2.69 1.36 -0.89
C PRO A 703 -1.65 0.42 -1.50
N PHE A 704 -0.39 0.84 -1.48
CA PHE A 704 0.43 0.37 -0.36
C PHE A 704 0.97 1.60 0.40
N PRO A 705 0.85 1.61 1.74
CA PRO A 705 1.14 2.80 2.51
C PRO A 705 2.65 2.98 2.66
N VAL A 706 2.99 4.16 3.15
CA VAL A 706 4.16 4.28 4.00
C VAL A 706 4.19 3.16 5.03
N LEU A 707 5.31 2.43 5.08
CA LEU A 707 5.68 1.46 6.11
C LEU A 707 4.49 0.79 6.83
N THR A 708 4.02 -0.35 6.31
CA THR A 708 3.18 -1.19 7.19
C THR A 708 3.98 -1.55 8.45
N PRO A 709 3.37 -1.63 9.65
CA PRO A 709 4.12 -1.85 10.89
C PRO A 709 4.75 -3.24 11.02
N ASN A 710 4.70 -4.05 9.97
CA ASN A 710 4.95 -5.49 9.91
C ASN A 710 6.43 -5.80 9.56
N LEU A 711 7.10 -6.68 10.32
CA LEU A 711 8.50 -7.07 10.03
C LEU A 711 8.65 -7.82 8.72
N SER A 712 7.57 -8.45 8.25
CA SER A 712 7.58 -9.21 7.00
C SER A 712 7.78 -8.35 5.75
N GLN A 713 7.63 -7.02 5.85
CA GLN A 713 7.96 -6.08 4.79
C GLN A 713 9.31 -5.37 4.99
N ARG A 714 9.82 -5.28 6.23
CA ARG A 714 11.23 -4.95 6.50
C ARG A 714 12.17 -5.90 5.75
N SER A 715 11.84 -7.19 5.74
CA SER A 715 12.57 -8.18 4.95
C SER A 715 12.48 -7.97 3.44
N THR A 716 11.45 -7.32 2.90
CA THR A 716 11.25 -7.20 1.45
C THR A 716 12.01 -6.02 0.85
N LEU A 717 12.04 -4.87 1.53
CA LEU A 717 12.90 -3.75 1.13
C LEU A 717 14.38 -4.16 1.21
N TYR A 718 14.77 -4.85 2.29
CA TYR A 718 16.15 -5.27 2.52
C TYR A 718 16.55 -6.55 1.76
N ALA A 719 15.65 -7.49 1.47
CA ALA A 719 15.98 -8.62 0.59
C ALA A 719 16.18 -8.22 -0.87
N LYS A 720 16.03 -6.94 -1.23
CA LYS A 720 16.15 -6.48 -2.62
C LYS A 720 17.19 -5.36 -2.80
N LEU A 721 17.37 -4.46 -1.83
CA LEU A 721 18.62 -3.67 -1.72
C LEU A 721 19.85 -4.55 -1.41
N PHE A 722 19.61 -5.72 -0.79
CA PHE A 722 20.63 -6.70 -0.40
C PHE A 722 20.29 -8.11 -0.92
N ALA A 723 19.97 -8.23 -2.21
CA ALA A 723 20.11 -9.50 -2.94
C ALA A 723 20.60 -9.26 -4.36
N THR A 724 21.67 -9.95 -4.71
CA THR A 724 22.30 -9.91 -6.02
C THR A 724 22.67 -11.32 -6.42
N ASP A 725 21.66 -12.18 -6.62
CA ASP A 725 21.72 -13.14 -7.73
C ASP A 725 20.34 -13.73 -8.08
N THR A 726 20.30 -14.26 -9.30
CA THR A 726 19.19 -14.86 -10.06
C THR A 726 18.62 -16.17 -9.52
N VAL A 727 19.05 -16.63 -8.33
CA VAL A 727 18.57 -17.89 -7.73
C VAL A 727 17.64 -17.60 -6.54
N GLN A 728 16.32 -17.67 -6.77
CA GLN A 728 15.32 -17.55 -5.70
C GLN A 728 15.38 -18.75 -4.74
N ALA A 729 16.20 -18.61 -3.71
CA ALA A 729 16.15 -19.43 -2.49
C ALA A 729 16.31 -18.55 -1.23
N SER A 730 15.69 -17.36 -1.26
CA SER A 730 15.52 -16.55 -0.06
C SER A 730 14.52 -17.22 0.87
N GLY A 731 14.99 -17.81 1.96
CA GLY A 731 14.21 -18.29 3.11
C GLY A 731 13.54 -17.19 3.94
N PHE A 732 13.05 -16.14 3.28
CA PHE A 732 11.81 -15.50 3.65
C PHE A 732 10.74 -16.11 2.75
N VAL A 733 9.80 -16.85 3.33
CA VAL A 733 8.69 -17.44 2.58
C VAL A 733 7.89 -16.31 1.94
N LYS A 734 8.14 -16.05 0.65
CA LYS A 734 7.09 -15.54 -0.23
C LYS A 734 5.98 -16.57 -0.21
N CYS A 735 4.74 -16.11 -0.14
CA CYS A 735 3.57 -16.96 -0.22
C CYS A 735 3.42 -17.53 -1.65
N LYS A 736 4.08 -18.65 -1.96
CA LYS A 736 3.69 -19.61 -3.00
C LYS A 736 4.38 -20.97 -2.82
N ASP A 737 3.72 -22.05 -3.20
CA ASP A 737 4.19 -23.44 -3.06
C ASP A 737 5.02 -23.92 -4.28
N ASP A 738 6.09 -24.69 -4.03
CA ASP A 738 6.95 -25.29 -5.07
C ASP A 738 6.31 -26.45 -5.85
N SER A 739 5.14 -26.94 -5.44
CA SER A 739 4.48 -28.11 -6.05
C SER A 739 3.97 -27.85 -7.48
N ASP A 740 3.61 -26.60 -7.81
CA ASP A 740 3.29 -26.15 -9.18
C ASP A 740 4.47 -26.41 -10.16
N CYS A 741 5.70 -26.37 -9.65
CA CYS A 741 6.84 -26.11 -10.50
C CYS A 741 7.39 -27.30 -11.29
N ASN A 742 7.07 -28.53 -10.89
CA ASN A 742 7.36 -29.70 -11.72
C ASN A 742 6.35 -29.87 -12.86
N ALA A 743 5.08 -29.52 -12.65
CA ALA A 743 4.09 -29.48 -13.74
C ALA A 743 4.43 -28.35 -14.74
N VAL A 744 4.73 -27.15 -14.24
CA VAL A 744 5.17 -26.00 -15.06
C VAL A 744 6.40 -26.34 -15.89
N ARG A 745 7.47 -26.89 -15.29
CA ARG A 745 8.68 -27.28 -16.03
C ARG A 745 8.41 -28.39 -17.04
N THR A 746 7.47 -29.29 -16.78
CA THR A 746 7.07 -30.33 -17.76
C THR A 746 6.42 -29.70 -18.99
N ALA A 747 5.44 -28.81 -18.79
CA ALA A 747 4.83 -28.04 -19.89
C ALA A 747 5.84 -27.12 -20.62
N CYS A 748 6.86 -26.61 -19.92
CA CYS A 748 7.91 -25.80 -20.53
C CYS A 748 8.91 -26.60 -21.36
N ARG A 749 9.22 -27.85 -20.99
CA ARG A 749 9.99 -28.79 -21.84
C ARG A 749 9.28 -29.05 -23.16
N GLU A 750 7.96 -29.18 -23.13
CA GLU A 750 7.13 -29.38 -24.32
C GLU A 750 7.04 -28.11 -25.18
N LYS A 751 6.93 -26.91 -24.58
CA LYS A 751 6.97 -25.64 -25.31
C LYS A 751 8.33 -25.34 -25.97
N CYS A 752 9.45 -25.77 -25.38
CA CYS A 752 10.79 -25.56 -25.90
C CYS A 752 11.26 -26.63 -26.92
N SER A 753 10.31 -27.30 -27.57
CA SER A 753 10.57 -28.43 -28.47
C SER A 753 11.31 -28.04 -29.78
N ILE A 754 11.83 -29.08 -30.43
CA ILE A 754 13.04 -29.13 -31.26
C ILE A 754 12.96 -28.29 -32.56
N THR A 755 11.78 -27.81 -32.97
CA THR A 755 11.57 -27.08 -34.24
C THR A 755 11.82 -25.57 -34.16
N ALA A 756 11.97 -24.98 -32.97
CA ALA A 756 12.02 -23.52 -32.79
C ALA A 756 13.44 -22.90 -32.72
N LEU A 757 14.51 -23.70 -32.75
CA LEU A 757 15.88 -23.22 -32.55
C LEU A 757 16.81 -23.55 -33.74
N PRO A 758 17.37 -22.54 -34.44
CA PRO A 758 18.37 -22.79 -35.48
C PRO A 758 19.70 -23.24 -34.87
N THR A 759 20.20 -24.38 -35.35
CA THR A 759 21.56 -24.92 -35.16
C THR A 759 22.01 -25.35 -33.75
N GLY A 760 22.11 -26.67 -33.57
CA GLY A 760 23.34 -27.34 -33.12
C GLY A 760 23.67 -27.39 -31.63
N ASP A 761 23.23 -26.43 -30.83
CA ASP A 761 23.76 -26.24 -29.46
C ASP A 761 22.71 -26.60 -28.38
N PHE A 762 22.44 -27.90 -28.28
CA PHE A 762 21.25 -28.47 -27.62
C PHE A 762 21.27 -28.48 -26.08
N GLY A 763 22.36 -28.09 -25.45
CA GLY A 763 22.46 -28.01 -23.99
C GLY A 763 21.87 -26.72 -23.44
N ILE A 764 22.71 -25.66 -23.43
CA ILE A 764 22.44 -24.42 -22.72
C ILE A 764 21.20 -23.69 -23.26
N LYS A 765 20.96 -23.69 -24.58
CA LYS A 765 19.83 -22.95 -25.18
C LYS A 765 18.47 -23.60 -24.92
N PHE A 766 18.40 -24.94 -24.92
CA PHE A 766 17.19 -25.66 -24.55
C PHE A 766 16.88 -25.47 -23.06
N TRP A 767 17.87 -25.65 -22.20
CA TRP A 767 17.69 -25.45 -20.76
C TRP A 767 17.39 -24.01 -20.39
N ASN A 768 18.01 -23.02 -21.02
CA ASN A 768 17.60 -21.62 -20.89
C ASN A 768 16.14 -21.43 -21.31
N CYS A 769 15.71 -21.89 -22.49
CA CYS A 769 14.30 -21.81 -22.87
C CYS A 769 13.35 -22.43 -21.82
N VAL A 770 13.65 -23.64 -21.34
CA VAL A 770 12.82 -24.35 -20.35
C VAL A 770 12.82 -23.62 -19.00
N ASN A 771 13.97 -23.10 -18.59
CA ASN A 771 14.15 -22.35 -17.36
C ASN A 771 13.47 -20.98 -17.44
N ASP A 772 13.69 -20.20 -18.49
CA ASP A 772 13.06 -18.91 -18.74
C ASP A 772 11.53 -19.07 -18.80
N CYS A 773 11.03 -20.11 -19.48
CA CYS A 773 9.59 -20.45 -19.48
C CYS A 773 9.06 -20.82 -18.08
N ALA A 774 9.85 -21.55 -17.29
CA ALA A 774 9.46 -21.92 -15.92
C ALA A 774 9.49 -20.70 -14.99
N GLU A 775 10.49 -19.84 -15.11
CA GLU A 775 10.65 -18.59 -14.36
C GLU A 775 9.53 -17.60 -14.67
N LEU A 776 9.15 -17.45 -15.95
CA LEU A 776 7.95 -16.71 -16.38
C LEU A 776 6.65 -17.26 -15.77
N ARG A 777 6.63 -18.54 -15.40
CA ARG A 777 5.51 -19.21 -14.72
C ARG A 777 5.70 -19.33 -13.20
N GLY A 778 6.71 -18.65 -12.64
CA GLY A 778 6.93 -18.49 -11.20
C GLY A 778 7.80 -19.58 -10.56
N CYS A 779 8.61 -20.29 -11.34
CA CYS A 779 9.36 -21.47 -10.90
C CYS A 779 10.87 -21.30 -11.10
N PRO A 780 11.72 -21.59 -10.10
CA PRO A 780 13.15 -21.28 -10.20
C PRO A 780 13.85 -22.07 -11.32
N ARG A 781 14.94 -21.48 -11.85
CA ARG A 781 15.94 -22.18 -12.68
C ARG A 781 16.35 -23.54 -12.07
N ILE A 782 16.46 -24.56 -12.92
CA ILE A 782 17.18 -25.80 -12.63
C ILE A 782 18.64 -25.65 -13.09
#